data_AF-A0A3M7N4E1-F1
#
_entry.id   AF-A0A3M7N4E1-F1
#
_cell.length_a   1.000
_cell.length_b   1.000
_cell.length_c   1.000
_cell.angle_alpha   90.00
_cell.angle_beta   90.00
_cell.angle_gamma   90.00
#
_symmetry.space_group_name_H-M   'P 1'
#
loop_
_entity.id
_entity.type
_entity.pdbx_description
1 polymer ?
#
loop_
_entity_poly.entity_id
_entity_poly.type
_entity_poly.pdbx_seq_one_letter_code
_entity_poly.pdbx_strand_id
1 'polypeptide(L)'
;MGKSSKDKRDAYYRLAKEQNWRARSAFKLIQIDEQFDLFSYQEPSQCTRVVDLCAAPGSWSQVLSRVLIKGESFGRRAWVEKMSTLHGQDYSESVENGVSQLRVDDEDELPPTLLSPRENVKIVAIDLQPMAPLEGITQLKADITHPSTVPLLLKAIDPAFDETNAQHRVDLVICDGAPDVTGLHDLDIYIQAQLLHSALALATKVLRPGGKFVAKIFRGKNVDLIYAQLKTVFERVHVAKPRASRASSIEAFVVCEGFTPIDGWTPSIGQSMHGPEPRQLSNEQARRVREHDGITEVVLDQDEVNPTRWIAPFIACGDLSAWDSDATYKLPAGHVSLPPVQPPTAPPNGDTSFLLTFSPAAYPLPEDLKPGNGVFTVLIDPCLDTPLVFMGPWLPRSQRVTPSAIQDLSEIEEPDVVIVSQNGPDHCHKDTLLQLRPEGKTAIVAEPDAAKAIRSWKHFDPNRVHSMAKYNAKTKFGNAFRVRIPPRSANGDAGELSVSFIPARKNVTGHHNAFGIVYVAPTHTKTVAAVPTIDLPKKTKHFHMPINPAPPVPISFPVTDKAQFMRPVSVEIRRRTLRVQSRKPAVPSDRASLSNISSMAGVAPTVTPARPRAISVMYAPNGVPYRDLLPYIRTHLLQRGALPLTLLLHSFDQAKLPWYLGGNITTGAPGGINIARSLMARCWLSAHDEIRGHQHGASAKYLRVQRVEADEIRKQLWEGDDGECLRRSGWVCDVRKMDVGKALTLGQARDLLAGMEGDRQSQLLRACLRSFGLASPARQRAYQLARRTVTTDAASSHVEKEDVPADDEAPFPVKLSDESFETYELDPPPYTLETTKKELKQMYYDMVAVRRMEMAADRLYKEKKIRGFCHLSTGQEAVAVGIEHALTKQDAVITSYRCHGFAMMRGGAVKSIIGELLGRREGIAYGKGGSMHMFAPGFYGGNGIVGAQVPVGAGIAFAHQYTGSKTATVVLYGDGASNQGQVFEAFNMAKLWNLPVLFGCENNKYGMGTSAARSSALTEYYKRGQYIPGLKINAMDVLAVKAAVQYGRQYTAVDDKGPLVLEYVTYRYGGHSMSDPGTTYRTREEIQRMRSTNDPIAGLKQKILDWEVCTEDELKAIDKKARDAVDVEVKEAEAMTIPDATPKILFEDIYVRGSEPDFVRGRTPDETYYYKE
;
A
#
# COMPACT_ATOMS: atom_id res chain seq x y z
N MET A 1 -31.89 17.44 24.96
CA MET A 1 -32.42 16.06 25.01
C MET A 1 -33.07 15.74 23.67
N GLY A 2 -32.94 14.51 23.16
CA GLY A 2 -33.64 14.07 21.95
C GLY A 2 -33.70 12.54 21.88
N LYS A 3 -34.91 11.98 21.79
CA LYS A 3 -35.17 10.54 21.60
C LYS A 3 -35.77 10.34 20.21
N SER A 4 -35.22 9.42 19.41
CA SER A 4 -35.88 8.97 18.17
C SER A 4 -35.95 7.45 18.07
N SER A 5 -37.18 6.95 18.16
CA SER A 5 -37.78 5.79 17.46
C SER A 5 -37.15 4.37 17.49
N LYS A 6 -35.85 4.14 17.67
CA LYS A 6 -35.26 2.78 17.53
C LYS A 6 -35.29 1.91 18.79
N ASP A 7 -34.94 2.43 19.97
CA ASP A 7 -34.74 1.61 21.18
C ASP A 7 -36.01 0.96 21.78
N LYS A 8 -37.21 1.40 21.37
CA LYS A 8 -38.48 0.88 21.93
C LYS A 8 -38.78 -0.59 21.62
N ARG A 9 -38.00 -1.27 20.77
CA ARG A 9 -38.30 -2.63 20.25
C ARG A 9 -37.37 -3.76 20.72
N ASP A 10 -36.31 -3.49 21.47
CA ASP A 10 -35.37 -4.53 21.92
C ASP A 10 -35.80 -5.11 23.28
N ALA A 11 -36.55 -6.21 23.27
CA ALA A 11 -37.06 -6.86 24.48
C ALA A 11 -35.94 -7.40 25.39
N TYR A 12 -34.97 -8.12 24.82
CA TYR A 12 -33.87 -8.72 25.59
C TYR A 12 -32.90 -7.68 26.16
N TYR A 13 -32.78 -6.49 25.55
CA TYR A 13 -32.03 -5.38 26.15
C TYR A 13 -32.73 -4.77 27.38
N ARG A 14 -34.07 -4.76 27.41
CA ARG A 14 -34.83 -4.35 28.61
C ARG A 14 -34.74 -5.41 29.70
N LEU A 15 -35.02 -6.66 29.34
CA LEU A 15 -34.95 -7.81 30.25
C LEU A 15 -33.54 -7.97 30.86
N ALA A 16 -32.48 -7.61 30.12
CA ALA A 16 -31.12 -7.58 30.64
C ALA A 16 -30.96 -6.59 31.80
N LYS A 17 -31.49 -5.37 31.68
CA LYS A 17 -31.45 -4.38 32.76
C LYS A 17 -32.34 -4.76 33.93
N GLU A 18 -33.53 -5.27 33.65
CA GLU A 18 -34.52 -5.69 34.65
C GLU A 18 -34.00 -6.86 35.51
N GLN A 19 -33.20 -7.78 34.94
CA GLN A 19 -32.59 -8.92 35.64
C GLN A 19 -31.10 -8.73 36.01
N ASN A 20 -30.59 -7.49 35.89
CA ASN A 20 -29.21 -7.09 36.20
C ASN A 20 -28.09 -7.86 35.43
N TRP A 21 -28.35 -8.23 34.18
CA TRP A 21 -27.35 -8.79 33.26
C TRP A 21 -26.52 -7.69 32.58
N ARG A 22 -25.20 -7.91 32.44
CA ARG A 22 -24.27 -6.96 31.81
C ARG A 22 -24.60 -6.64 30.35
N ALA A 23 -25.13 -7.60 29.59
CA ALA A 23 -25.62 -7.39 28.23
C ALA A 23 -26.69 -8.42 27.83
N ARG A 24 -27.44 -8.13 26.75
CA ARG A 24 -28.48 -9.03 26.20
C ARG A 24 -27.95 -10.37 25.67
N SER A 25 -26.63 -10.57 25.59
CA SER A 25 -26.03 -11.85 25.21
C SER A 25 -26.15 -12.93 26.28
N ALA A 26 -26.40 -12.58 27.55
CA ALA A 26 -26.73 -13.56 28.59
C ALA A 26 -27.89 -14.49 28.17
N PHE A 27 -28.96 -13.92 27.60
CA PHE A 27 -30.09 -14.69 27.07
C PHE A 27 -29.77 -15.53 25.83
N LYS A 28 -28.64 -15.31 25.14
CA LYS A 28 -28.20 -16.22 24.09
C LYS A 28 -27.68 -17.51 24.71
N LEU A 29 -26.79 -17.43 25.71
CA LEU A 29 -26.25 -18.61 26.38
C LEU A 29 -27.35 -19.40 27.07
N ILE A 30 -28.22 -18.72 27.84
CA ILE A 30 -29.38 -19.36 28.49
C ILE A 30 -30.26 -20.10 27.47
N GLN A 31 -30.48 -19.55 26.27
CA GLN A 31 -31.30 -20.18 25.24
C GLN A 31 -30.62 -21.30 24.44
N ILE A 32 -29.28 -21.38 24.46
CA ILE A 32 -28.54 -22.52 23.92
C ILE A 32 -28.54 -23.64 24.96
N ASP A 33 -28.30 -23.29 26.22
CA ASP A 33 -28.36 -24.21 27.36
C ASP A 33 -29.76 -24.80 27.60
N GLU A 34 -30.83 -24.01 27.39
CA GLU A 34 -32.23 -24.48 27.32
C GLU A 34 -32.46 -25.59 26.28
N GLN A 35 -31.60 -25.73 25.27
CA GLN A 35 -31.78 -26.63 24.13
C GLN A 35 -30.75 -27.79 24.09
N PHE A 36 -29.55 -27.60 24.62
CA PHE A 36 -28.41 -28.53 24.45
C PHE A 36 -27.78 -29.00 25.78
N ASP A 37 -28.40 -28.70 26.93
CA ASP A 37 -27.89 -29.00 28.28
C ASP A 37 -26.37 -28.74 28.40
N LEU A 38 -25.96 -27.50 28.20
CA LEU A 38 -24.53 -27.16 28.20
C LEU A 38 -23.92 -27.36 29.58
N PHE A 39 -24.72 -27.16 30.62
CA PHE A 39 -24.29 -27.23 32.00
C PHE A 39 -24.49 -28.60 32.65
N SER A 40 -24.91 -29.64 31.91
CA SER A 40 -25.10 -31.02 32.42
C SER A 40 -25.97 -31.04 33.68
N TYR A 41 -27.25 -30.71 33.53
CA TYR A 41 -28.16 -30.57 34.67
C TYR A 41 -28.56 -31.91 35.31
N GLN A 42 -28.62 -32.98 34.51
CA GLN A 42 -28.88 -34.34 35.01
C GLN A 42 -27.68 -34.92 35.76
N GLU A 43 -26.45 -34.54 35.38
CA GLU A 43 -25.21 -34.91 36.06
C GLU A 43 -24.34 -33.67 36.37
N PRO A 44 -24.64 -32.90 37.43
CA PRO A 44 -23.96 -31.64 37.74
C PRO A 44 -22.43 -31.73 37.90
N SER A 45 -21.91 -32.92 38.20
CA SER A 45 -20.49 -33.26 38.29
C SER A 45 -19.77 -33.20 36.94
N GLN A 46 -20.46 -33.39 35.81
CA GLN A 46 -19.86 -33.39 34.48
C GLN A 46 -19.48 -32.00 33.95
N CYS A 47 -19.98 -30.93 34.58
CA CYS A 47 -19.68 -29.54 34.18
C CYS A 47 -19.36 -28.69 35.42
N THR A 48 -18.07 -28.65 35.76
CA THR A 48 -17.51 -27.86 36.88
C THR A 48 -16.33 -26.98 36.47
N ARG A 49 -15.58 -27.35 35.42
CA ARG A 49 -14.43 -26.61 34.86
C ARG A 49 -14.83 -25.97 33.52
N VAL A 50 -14.99 -24.65 33.50
CA VAL A 50 -15.54 -23.91 32.34
C VAL A 50 -14.67 -22.72 31.92
N VAL A 51 -14.58 -22.47 30.62
CA VAL A 51 -13.79 -21.36 30.05
C VAL A 51 -14.64 -20.48 29.14
N ASP A 52 -14.62 -19.17 29.38
CA ASP A 52 -15.28 -18.13 28.57
C ASP A 52 -14.22 -17.35 27.77
N LEU A 53 -14.23 -17.47 26.44
CA LEU A 53 -13.26 -16.86 25.52
C LEU A 53 -13.86 -15.63 24.83
N CYS A 54 -13.07 -14.57 24.67
CA CYS A 54 -13.54 -13.26 24.21
C CYS A 54 -14.73 -12.79 25.09
N ALA A 55 -14.56 -12.94 26.39
CA ALA A 55 -15.63 -12.86 27.38
C ALA A 55 -16.21 -11.45 27.55
N ALA A 56 -15.51 -10.38 27.16
CA ALA A 56 -15.90 -9.01 27.48
C ALA A 56 -17.28 -8.62 26.89
N PRO A 57 -18.18 -7.99 27.67
CA PRO A 57 -18.00 -7.38 29.00
C PRO A 57 -18.20 -8.32 30.20
N GLY A 58 -18.26 -9.64 29.99
CA GLY A 58 -18.42 -10.68 31.02
C GLY A 58 -19.87 -11.17 31.16
N SER A 59 -20.65 -11.18 30.08
CA SER A 59 -22.09 -11.50 30.15
C SER A 59 -22.38 -13.00 30.15
N TRP A 60 -21.55 -13.81 29.48
CA TRP A 60 -21.63 -15.27 29.51
C TRP A 60 -21.04 -15.81 30.80
N SER A 61 -19.84 -15.34 31.17
CA SER A 61 -19.28 -15.41 32.53
C SER A 61 -20.32 -15.15 33.64
N GLN A 62 -21.11 -14.08 33.56
CA GLN A 62 -22.12 -13.78 34.59
C GLN A 62 -23.22 -14.86 34.69
N VAL A 63 -23.62 -15.49 33.57
CA VAL A 63 -24.56 -16.63 33.58
C VAL A 63 -23.90 -17.82 34.26
N LEU A 64 -22.66 -18.17 33.90
CA LEU A 64 -21.92 -19.29 34.51
C LEU A 64 -21.81 -19.16 36.04
N SER A 65 -21.47 -17.96 36.55
CA SER A 65 -21.40 -17.71 38.00
C SER A 65 -22.77 -17.91 38.67
N ARG A 66 -23.85 -17.34 38.11
CA ARG A 66 -25.19 -17.45 38.72
C ARG A 66 -25.74 -18.89 38.66
N VAL A 67 -25.60 -19.59 37.54
CA VAL A 67 -26.12 -20.96 37.41
C VAL A 67 -25.25 -21.98 38.16
N LEU A 68 -23.93 -22.01 37.92
CA LEU A 68 -23.05 -23.08 38.44
C LEU A 68 -22.65 -22.86 39.89
N ILE A 69 -22.33 -21.61 40.28
CA ILE A 69 -21.81 -21.30 41.63
C ILE A 69 -22.96 -20.94 42.58
N LYS A 70 -24.02 -20.28 42.11
CA LYS A 70 -25.14 -19.85 42.97
C LYS A 70 -26.40 -20.71 42.87
N GLY A 71 -26.48 -21.65 41.94
CA GLY A 71 -27.67 -22.48 41.72
C GLY A 71 -28.89 -21.70 41.20
N GLU A 72 -28.69 -20.52 40.62
CA GLU A 72 -29.80 -19.69 40.13
C GLU A 72 -30.33 -20.21 38.78
N SER A 73 -31.61 -20.57 38.73
CA SER A 73 -32.32 -20.97 37.51
C SER A 73 -32.81 -19.76 36.71
N PHE A 74 -32.84 -19.90 35.37
CA PHE A 74 -33.36 -18.89 34.45
C PHE A 74 -34.24 -19.49 33.34
N GLY A 75 -34.83 -18.62 32.51
CA GLY A 75 -35.54 -19.01 31.29
C GLY A 75 -36.73 -19.93 31.54
N ARG A 76 -36.91 -20.94 30.67
CA ARG A 76 -37.96 -21.96 30.80
C ARG A 76 -37.81 -22.74 32.10
N ARG A 77 -36.60 -23.17 32.52
CA ARG A 77 -36.44 -23.99 33.73
C ARG A 77 -36.91 -23.27 34.99
N ALA A 78 -36.58 -21.98 35.16
CA ALA A 78 -37.09 -21.20 36.31
C ALA A 78 -38.62 -21.11 36.36
N TRP A 79 -39.29 -21.18 35.20
CA TRP A 79 -40.75 -21.27 35.16
C TRP A 79 -41.25 -22.67 35.52
N VAL A 80 -40.64 -23.74 34.99
CA VAL A 80 -41.03 -25.13 35.33
C VAL A 80 -40.80 -25.44 36.81
N GLU A 81 -39.65 -25.07 37.38
CA GLU A 81 -39.38 -25.22 38.82
C GLU A 81 -40.43 -24.48 39.66
N LYS A 82 -40.78 -23.23 39.27
CA LYS A 82 -41.83 -22.48 39.94
C LYS A 82 -43.20 -23.16 39.84
N MET A 83 -43.57 -23.69 38.68
CA MET A 83 -44.80 -24.48 38.51
C MET A 83 -44.77 -25.77 39.32
N SER A 84 -43.62 -26.44 39.41
CA SER A 84 -43.43 -27.66 40.21
C SER A 84 -43.56 -27.38 41.71
N THR A 85 -43.05 -26.25 42.21
CA THR A 85 -43.25 -25.84 43.61
C THR A 85 -44.68 -25.40 43.90
N LEU A 86 -45.42 -24.85 42.93
CA LEU A 86 -46.82 -24.49 43.10
C LEU A 86 -47.73 -25.73 43.14
N HIS A 87 -47.63 -26.62 42.15
CA HIS A 87 -48.39 -27.90 42.17
C HIS A 87 -48.01 -28.79 43.36
N GLY A 88 -46.76 -28.69 43.85
CA GLY A 88 -46.31 -29.36 45.08
C GLY A 88 -46.88 -28.79 46.37
N GLN A 89 -47.56 -27.63 46.34
CA GLN A 89 -48.26 -27.05 47.50
C GLN A 89 -49.78 -27.32 47.46
N ASP A 90 -50.41 -27.33 46.28
CA ASP A 90 -51.86 -27.61 46.17
C ASP A 90 -52.23 -29.07 46.50
N TYR A 91 -51.27 -30.00 46.45
CA TYR A 91 -51.47 -31.43 46.72
C TYR A 91 -51.74 -31.81 48.19
N SER A 92 -51.80 -30.84 49.11
CA SER A 92 -52.23 -31.05 50.51
C SER A 92 -53.65 -30.56 50.85
N GLU A 93 -54.32 -29.77 50.01
CA GLU A 93 -55.63 -29.16 50.34
C GLU A 93 -56.66 -29.17 49.17
N SER A 94 -56.96 -30.33 48.56
CA SER A 94 -58.14 -30.46 47.67
C SER A 94 -58.65 -31.89 47.39
N VAL A 95 -58.68 -32.79 48.39
CA VAL A 95 -59.41 -34.07 48.26
C VAL A 95 -60.89 -33.91 48.68
N GLU A 96 -61.67 -33.18 47.88
CA GLU A 96 -63.14 -33.31 47.84
C GLU A 96 -63.75 -32.59 46.63
N ASN A 97 -64.87 -33.11 46.11
CA ASN A 97 -65.67 -32.59 44.97
C ASN A 97 -64.97 -32.59 43.60
N GLY A 98 -65.11 -33.71 42.86
CA GLY A 98 -64.54 -33.86 41.51
C GLY A 98 -65.45 -33.45 40.35
N VAL A 99 -64.82 -33.10 39.22
CA VAL A 99 -65.38 -33.12 37.87
C VAL A 99 -64.38 -33.85 36.95
N SER A 100 -64.87 -34.56 35.95
CA SER A 100 -64.08 -35.48 35.11
C SER A 100 -63.66 -34.90 33.75
N GLN A 101 -62.77 -35.62 33.05
CA GLN A 101 -62.31 -35.40 31.65
C GLN A 101 -61.36 -34.20 31.49
N LEU A 102 -60.07 -34.42 31.24
CA LEU A 102 -59.53 -35.02 30.00
C LEU A 102 -58.25 -35.85 30.25
N ARG A 103 -58.05 -36.90 29.44
CA ARG A 103 -56.75 -37.56 29.25
C ARG A 103 -56.25 -37.26 27.84
N VAL A 104 -54.97 -36.92 27.74
CA VAL A 104 -54.08 -37.21 26.60
C VAL A 104 -52.78 -37.70 27.23
N ASP A 105 -52.14 -38.67 26.59
CA ASP A 105 -51.01 -39.40 27.17
C ASP A 105 -49.67 -38.73 26.82
N ASP A 106 -48.86 -38.42 27.83
CA ASP A 106 -47.45 -38.05 27.73
C ASP A 106 -46.67 -38.97 28.70
N GLU A 107 -45.73 -39.77 28.17
CA GLU A 107 -44.87 -40.66 28.96
C GLU A 107 -43.52 -39.98 29.30
N ASP A 108 -43.07 -40.15 30.54
CA ASP A 108 -41.68 -39.99 31.01
C ASP A 108 -40.96 -38.63 30.85
N GLU A 109 -41.39 -37.59 31.58
CA GLU A 109 -40.45 -36.61 32.16
C GLU A 109 -40.41 -36.71 33.70
N LEU A 110 -39.21 -36.95 34.24
CA LEU A 110 -38.93 -36.88 35.68
C LEU A 110 -39.06 -35.42 36.19
N PRO A 111 -39.54 -35.19 37.43
CA PRO A 111 -39.65 -33.84 37.98
C PRO A 111 -38.27 -33.16 38.04
N PRO A 112 -38.13 -31.90 37.59
CA PRO A 112 -36.83 -31.26 37.50
C PRO A 112 -36.23 -31.04 38.89
N THR A 113 -35.04 -31.60 39.10
CA THR A 113 -34.25 -31.35 40.31
C THR A 113 -33.91 -29.87 40.43
N LEU A 114 -34.39 -29.24 41.50
CA LEU A 114 -34.05 -27.87 41.89
C LEU A 114 -32.54 -27.64 41.83
N LEU A 115 -32.11 -26.61 41.12
CA LEU A 115 -30.69 -26.27 41.02
C LEU A 115 -30.12 -25.88 42.39
N SER A 116 -28.93 -26.38 42.68
CA SER A 116 -28.16 -26.09 43.88
C SER A 116 -26.76 -25.58 43.52
N PRO A 117 -26.12 -24.79 44.39
CA PRO A 117 -24.71 -24.44 44.27
C PRO A 117 -23.83 -25.68 44.09
N ARG A 118 -23.02 -25.71 43.02
CA ARG A 118 -22.12 -26.85 42.75
C ARG A 118 -20.80 -26.65 43.47
N GLU A 119 -20.30 -27.71 44.10
CA GLU A 119 -18.97 -27.71 44.71
C GLU A 119 -17.86 -27.66 43.65
N ASN A 120 -16.69 -27.16 44.05
CA ASN A 120 -15.43 -27.18 43.30
C ASN A 120 -15.39 -26.51 41.91
N VAL A 121 -16.44 -25.78 41.52
CA VAL A 121 -16.52 -25.04 40.24
C VAL A 121 -15.31 -24.12 40.02
N LYS A 122 -14.76 -24.16 38.80
CA LYS A 122 -13.68 -23.29 38.29
C LYS A 122 -14.12 -22.65 36.99
N ILE A 123 -14.30 -21.33 36.99
CA ILE A 123 -14.57 -20.54 35.77
C ILE A 123 -13.38 -19.65 35.50
N VAL A 124 -12.81 -19.73 34.29
CA VAL A 124 -11.79 -18.80 33.80
C VAL A 124 -12.30 -18.04 32.58
N ALA A 125 -12.23 -16.71 32.62
CA ALA A 125 -12.68 -15.84 31.56
C ALA A 125 -11.49 -15.10 30.93
N ILE A 126 -11.30 -15.22 29.62
CA ILE A 126 -10.18 -14.66 28.85
C ILE A 126 -10.69 -13.57 27.91
N ASP A 127 -10.04 -12.41 27.94
CA ASP A 127 -10.23 -11.36 26.94
C ASP A 127 -8.96 -10.48 26.79
N LEU A 128 -8.86 -9.75 25.67
CA LEU A 128 -7.86 -8.70 25.47
C LEU A 128 -8.21 -7.41 26.26
N GLN A 129 -9.49 -7.19 26.57
CA GLN A 129 -10.00 -6.08 27.35
C GLN A 129 -10.16 -6.44 28.83
N PRO A 130 -9.84 -5.53 29.78
CA PRO A 130 -10.13 -5.76 31.18
C PRO A 130 -11.64 -5.70 31.44
N MET A 131 -12.18 -6.72 32.11
CA MET A 131 -13.56 -6.74 32.56
C MET A 131 -13.68 -6.21 34.00
N ALA A 132 -14.89 -5.82 34.40
CA ALA A 132 -15.19 -5.66 35.82
C ALA A 132 -15.21 -7.04 36.51
N PRO A 133 -14.70 -7.19 37.75
CA PRO A 133 -14.68 -8.45 38.48
C PRO A 133 -16.05 -9.15 38.54
N LEU A 134 -16.03 -10.48 38.60
CA LEU A 134 -17.21 -11.33 38.79
C LEU A 134 -16.93 -12.36 39.88
N GLU A 135 -17.95 -12.64 40.69
CA GLU A 135 -17.86 -13.52 41.84
C GLU A 135 -17.64 -14.97 41.40
N GLY A 136 -16.57 -15.60 41.93
CA GLY A 136 -16.18 -16.97 41.58
C GLY A 136 -15.50 -17.14 40.22
N ILE A 137 -15.14 -16.06 39.51
CA ILE A 137 -14.52 -16.12 38.18
C ILE A 137 -13.10 -15.57 38.19
N THR A 138 -12.15 -16.37 37.72
CA THR A 138 -10.77 -15.91 37.48
C THR A 138 -10.70 -15.22 36.12
N GLN A 139 -10.33 -13.95 36.08
CA GLN A 139 -10.25 -13.17 34.83
C GLN A 139 -8.80 -13.04 34.37
N LEU A 140 -8.51 -13.46 33.14
CA LEU A 140 -7.20 -13.37 32.52
C LEU A 140 -7.22 -12.37 31.37
N LYS A 141 -6.37 -11.34 31.45
CA LYS A 141 -6.13 -10.44 30.31
C LYS A 141 -5.09 -11.07 29.39
N ALA A 142 -5.53 -11.85 28.40
CA ALA A 142 -4.67 -12.65 27.53
C ALA A 142 -5.22 -12.75 26.10
N ASP A 143 -4.34 -13.06 25.16
CA ASP A 143 -4.66 -13.21 23.75
C ASP A 143 -4.89 -14.69 23.41
N ILE A 144 -6.08 -15.06 22.94
CA ILE A 144 -6.40 -16.45 22.60
C ILE A 144 -5.61 -16.98 21.39
N THR A 145 -5.00 -16.10 20.60
CA THR A 145 -4.13 -16.45 19.46
C THR A 145 -2.67 -16.68 19.87
N HIS A 146 -2.30 -16.40 21.12
CA HIS A 146 -0.92 -16.53 21.60
C HIS A 146 -0.71 -17.85 22.34
N PRO A 147 0.31 -18.67 22.00
CA PRO A 147 0.46 -20.03 22.54
C PRO A 147 0.69 -20.08 24.06
N SER A 148 1.21 -19.01 24.68
CA SER A 148 1.36 -18.95 26.14
C SER A 148 0.03 -18.83 26.91
N THR A 149 -1.10 -18.61 26.24
CA THR A 149 -2.40 -18.45 26.89
C THR A 149 -2.94 -19.79 27.41
N VAL A 150 -2.60 -20.92 26.76
CA VAL A 150 -2.95 -22.27 27.25
C VAL A 150 -2.34 -22.60 28.62
N PRO A 151 -1.02 -22.50 28.86
CA PRO A 151 -0.46 -22.78 30.19
C PRO A 151 -0.88 -21.74 31.25
N LEU A 152 -1.16 -20.49 30.87
CA LEU A 152 -1.76 -19.50 31.78
C LEU A 152 -3.19 -19.87 32.19
N LEU A 153 -4.00 -20.35 31.24
CA LEU A 153 -5.37 -20.83 31.47
C LEU A 153 -5.40 -22.08 32.33
N LEU A 154 -4.63 -23.11 31.98
CA LEU A 154 -4.60 -24.37 32.73
C LEU A 154 -4.13 -24.15 34.17
N LYS A 155 -3.12 -23.29 34.39
CA LYS A 155 -2.68 -22.89 35.74
C LYS A 155 -3.67 -22.02 36.50
N ALA A 156 -4.58 -21.33 35.82
CA ALA A 156 -5.65 -20.56 36.44
C ALA A 156 -6.88 -21.42 36.84
N ILE A 157 -7.11 -22.53 36.13
CA ILE A 157 -8.07 -23.56 36.54
C ILE A 157 -7.50 -24.40 37.69
N ASP A 158 -6.23 -24.77 37.58
CA ASP A 158 -5.56 -25.72 38.48
C ASP A 158 -4.12 -25.26 38.79
N PRO A 159 -3.86 -24.61 39.94
CA PRO A 159 -2.53 -24.10 40.27
C PRO A 159 -1.43 -25.16 40.37
N ALA A 160 -1.81 -26.44 40.50
CA ALA A 160 -0.93 -27.61 40.55
C ALA A 160 -0.71 -28.27 39.17
N PHE A 161 -1.21 -27.66 38.08
CA PHE A 161 -1.08 -28.19 36.72
C PHE A 161 0.38 -28.48 36.32
N ASP A 162 0.60 -29.71 35.87
CA ASP A 162 1.80 -30.17 35.16
C ASP A 162 1.41 -30.75 33.79
N GLU A 163 2.30 -30.63 32.80
CA GLU A 163 2.04 -31.02 31.41
C GLU A 163 1.89 -32.55 31.25
N THR A 164 2.37 -33.36 32.21
CA THR A 164 2.27 -34.83 32.18
C THR A 164 0.92 -35.37 32.67
N ASN A 165 0.11 -34.59 33.39
CA ASN A 165 -1.12 -35.09 34.02
C ASN A 165 -2.39 -34.75 33.21
N ALA A 166 -3.09 -35.80 32.76
CA ALA A 166 -4.32 -35.69 31.97
C ALA A 166 -5.55 -35.22 32.75
N GLN A 167 -5.57 -35.28 34.09
CA GLN A 167 -6.77 -35.00 34.91
C GLN A 167 -7.20 -33.51 34.93
N HIS A 168 -6.35 -32.58 34.46
CA HIS A 168 -6.59 -31.14 34.64
C HIS A 168 -7.41 -30.47 33.51
N ARG A 169 -8.09 -31.24 32.66
CA ARG A 169 -8.84 -30.76 31.48
C ARG A 169 -10.15 -30.02 31.85
N VAL A 170 -10.80 -29.45 30.84
CA VAL A 170 -11.97 -28.55 30.88
C VAL A 170 -13.22 -29.27 30.36
N ASP A 171 -14.37 -29.05 30.99
CA ASP A 171 -15.65 -29.66 30.60
C ASP A 171 -16.32 -28.92 29.42
N LEU A 172 -16.33 -27.59 29.50
CA LEU A 172 -17.04 -26.70 28.58
C LEU A 172 -16.18 -25.47 28.22
N VAL A 173 -16.08 -25.17 26.92
CA VAL A 173 -15.47 -23.92 26.41
C VAL A 173 -16.52 -23.13 25.61
N ILE A 174 -16.72 -21.86 25.92
CA ILE A 174 -17.70 -20.98 25.28
C ILE A 174 -17.07 -19.69 24.72
N CYS A 175 -17.64 -19.12 23.65
CA CYS A 175 -17.14 -17.91 22.99
C CYS A 175 -18.24 -17.09 22.27
N ASP A 176 -18.64 -15.93 22.82
CA ASP A 176 -19.47 -14.91 22.12
C ASP A 176 -18.60 -13.88 21.38
N GLY A 177 -17.31 -14.15 21.18
CA GLY A 177 -16.38 -13.27 20.48
C GLY A 177 -16.80 -12.92 19.04
N ALA A 178 -16.62 -11.67 18.66
CA ALA A 178 -16.77 -11.17 17.29
C ALA A 178 -15.69 -10.11 16.99
N PRO A 179 -15.21 -10.01 15.74
CA PRO A 179 -14.29 -8.94 15.33
C PRO A 179 -15.01 -7.60 15.16
N ASP A 180 -14.25 -6.52 15.03
CA ASP A 180 -14.76 -5.23 14.56
C ASP A 180 -15.26 -5.36 13.12
N VAL A 181 -16.59 -5.28 12.95
CA VAL A 181 -17.24 -5.47 11.64
C VAL A 181 -16.91 -4.32 10.69
N THR A 182 -16.37 -4.67 9.52
CA THR A 182 -15.98 -3.75 8.45
C THR A 182 -17.17 -3.28 7.62
N GLY A 183 -18.28 -4.04 7.62
CA GLY A 183 -19.43 -3.82 6.75
C GLY A 183 -19.31 -4.50 5.38
N LEU A 184 -18.17 -5.16 5.10
CA LEU A 184 -17.98 -6.03 3.94
C LEU A 184 -18.30 -7.47 4.36
N HIS A 185 -19.52 -7.93 4.10
CA HIS A 185 -20.05 -9.18 4.68
C HIS A 185 -19.14 -10.41 4.50
N ASP A 186 -18.58 -10.64 3.31
CA ASP A 186 -17.70 -11.80 3.07
C ASP A 186 -16.38 -11.71 3.87
N LEU A 187 -15.84 -10.50 4.08
CA LEU A 187 -14.67 -10.25 4.92
C LEU A 187 -15.00 -10.41 6.41
N ASP A 188 -16.14 -9.88 6.85
CA ASP A 188 -16.62 -10.03 8.23
C ASP A 188 -16.86 -11.51 8.58
N ILE A 189 -17.40 -12.30 7.64
CA ILE A 189 -17.54 -13.76 7.75
C ILE A 189 -16.17 -14.44 7.84
N TYR A 190 -15.21 -14.06 6.99
CA TYR A 190 -13.86 -14.62 7.01
C TYR A 190 -13.12 -14.34 8.34
N ILE A 191 -13.18 -13.11 8.85
CA ILE A 191 -12.51 -12.75 10.11
C ILE A 191 -13.20 -13.45 11.30
N GLN A 192 -14.53 -13.59 11.30
CA GLN A 192 -15.24 -14.40 12.30
C GLN A 192 -14.82 -15.88 12.25
N ALA A 193 -14.55 -16.43 11.06
CA ALA A 193 -14.03 -17.80 10.92
C ALA A 193 -12.60 -17.94 11.46
N GLN A 194 -11.71 -16.96 11.25
CA GLN A 194 -10.37 -16.95 11.85
C GLN A 194 -10.42 -16.86 13.39
N LEU A 195 -11.36 -16.09 13.94
CA LEU A 195 -11.61 -16.02 15.38
C LEU A 195 -12.13 -17.36 15.93
N LEU A 196 -13.03 -18.03 15.20
CA LEU A 196 -13.51 -19.37 15.52
C LEU A 196 -12.37 -20.40 15.50
N HIS A 197 -11.51 -20.41 14.48
CA HIS A 197 -10.36 -21.30 14.42
C HIS A 197 -9.40 -21.08 15.59
N SER A 198 -9.19 -19.82 16.01
CA SER A 198 -8.37 -19.48 17.17
C SER A 198 -8.98 -20.01 18.48
N ALA A 199 -10.29 -19.83 18.67
CA ALA A 199 -11.02 -20.38 19.81
C ALA A 199 -11.00 -21.92 19.83
N LEU A 200 -11.13 -22.57 18.67
CA LEU A 200 -11.08 -24.02 18.49
C LEU A 200 -9.68 -24.59 18.77
N ALA A 201 -8.62 -23.96 18.25
CA ALA A 201 -7.23 -24.37 18.49
C ALA A 201 -6.80 -24.24 19.97
N LEU A 202 -7.45 -23.35 20.73
CA LEU A 202 -7.33 -23.27 22.18
C LEU A 202 -8.20 -24.35 22.87
N ALA A 203 -9.49 -24.47 22.49
CA ALA A 203 -10.42 -25.43 23.07
C ALA A 203 -9.91 -26.88 22.98
N THR A 204 -9.44 -27.30 21.81
CA THR A 204 -8.85 -28.62 21.55
C THR A 204 -7.60 -28.95 22.40
N LYS A 205 -6.92 -27.95 22.98
CA LYS A 205 -5.81 -28.15 23.92
C LYS A 205 -6.24 -28.35 25.37
N VAL A 206 -7.43 -27.86 25.73
CA VAL A 206 -7.87 -27.79 27.14
C VAL A 206 -9.08 -28.67 27.46
N LEU A 207 -9.93 -28.99 26.47
CA LEU A 207 -11.11 -29.85 26.67
C LEU A 207 -10.74 -31.28 27.07
N ARG A 208 -11.58 -31.88 27.92
CA ARG A 208 -11.55 -33.32 28.19
C ARG A 208 -12.24 -34.11 27.07
N PRO A 209 -11.89 -35.39 26.85
CA PRO A 209 -12.73 -36.29 26.05
C PRO A 209 -14.19 -36.22 26.52
N GLY A 210 -15.12 -36.14 25.55
CA GLY A 210 -16.55 -35.93 25.81
C GLY A 210 -16.96 -34.47 26.11
N GLY A 211 -16.02 -33.52 26.21
CA GLY A 211 -16.31 -32.12 26.52
C GLY A 211 -17.11 -31.37 25.43
N LYS A 212 -17.70 -30.23 25.80
CA LYS A 212 -18.56 -29.40 24.93
C LYS A 212 -17.89 -28.08 24.50
N PHE A 213 -18.20 -27.59 23.31
CA PHE A 213 -17.68 -26.33 22.76
C PHE A 213 -18.79 -25.49 22.10
N VAL A 214 -18.90 -24.20 22.46
CA VAL A 214 -19.89 -23.28 21.89
C VAL A 214 -19.22 -22.01 21.39
N ALA A 215 -19.41 -21.64 20.13
CA ALA A 215 -18.77 -20.46 19.56
C ALA A 215 -19.63 -19.73 18.53
N LYS A 216 -19.53 -18.39 18.49
CA LYS A 216 -20.19 -17.57 17.48
C LYS A 216 -19.63 -17.83 16.08
N ILE A 217 -20.54 -17.92 15.11
CA ILE A 217 -20.27 -17.91 13.67
C ILE A 217 -21.11 -16.84 12.97
N PHE A 218 -20.66 -16.41 11.80
CA PHE A 218 -21.48 -15.68 10.83
C PHE A 218 -21.85 -16.63 9.69
N ARG A 219 -23.14 -16.78 9.41
CA ARG A 219 -23.63 -17.65 8.33
C ARG A 219 -23.23 -17.06 6.97
N GLY A 220 -22.63 -17.89 6.11
CA GLY A 220 -22.12 -17.52 4.80
C GLY A 220 -21.88 -18.73 3.91
N LYS A 221 -21.44 -18.51 2.66
CA LYS A 221 -21.31 -19.57 1.64
C LYS A 221 -20.43 -20.77 2.01
N ASN A 222 -19.46 -20.57 2.91
CA ASN A 222 -18.45 -21.57 3.25
C ASN A 222 -18.69 -22.21 4.64
N VAL A 223 -19.89 -22.07 5.21
CA VAL A 223 -20.18 -22.60 6.57
C VAL A 223 -20.02 -24.12 6.64
N ASP A 224 -20.31 -24.83 5.54
CA ASP A 224 -20.21 -26.30 5.45
C ASP A 224 -18.79 -26.83 5.70
N LEU A 225 -17.76 -26.07 5.29
CA LEU A 225 -16.36 -26.40 5.57
C LEU A 225 -16.06 -26.32 7.07
N ILE A 226 -16.61 -25.34 7.77
CA ILE A 226 -16.47 -25.16 9.22
C ILE A 226 -17.17 -26.32 9.96
N TYR A 227 -18.36 -26.74 9.53
CA TYR A 227 -19.01 -27.93 10.08
C TYR A 227 -18.17 -29.20 9.88
N ALA A 228 -17.63 -29.41 8.67
CA ALA A 228 -16.79 -30.57 8.37
C ALA A 228 -15.53 -30.60 9.25
N GLN A 229 -14.86 -29.45 9.42
CA GLN A 229 -13.70 -29.31 10.30
C GLN A 229 -14.04 -29.55 11.77
N LEU A 230 -15.19 -29.10 12.27
CA LEU A 230 -15.64 -29.37 13.64
C LEU A 230 -15.97 -30.86 13.85
N LYS A 231 -16.61 -31.52 12.87
CA LYS A 231 -16.91 -32.96 12.92
C LYS A 231 -15.68 -33.88 12.92
N THR A 232 -14.47 -33.38 12.62
CA THR A 232 -13.24 -34.17 12.80
C THR A 232 -12.83 -34.36 14.27
N VAL A 233 -13.35 -33.52 15.18
CA VAL A 233 -12.97 -33.47 16.60
C VAL A 233 -14.14 -33.42 17.57
N PHE A 234 -15.39 -33.46 17.09
CA PHE A 234 -16.61 -33.54 17.90
C PHE A 234 -17.61 -34.53 17.30
N GLU A 235 -18.14 -35.42 18.13
CA GLU A 235 -19.21 -36.38 17.80
C GLU A 235 -20.44 -35.69 17.19
N ARG A 236 -20.91 -34.62 17.83
CA ARG A 236 -22.10 -33.86 17.45
C ARG A 236 -21.75 -32.39 17.24
N VAL A 237 -22.29 -31.80 16.17
CA VAL A 237 -22.11 -30.38 15.80
C VAL A 237 -23.42 -29.83 15.27
N HIS A 238 -24.08 -29.02 16.09
CA HIS A 238 -25.34 -28.33 15.78
C HIS A 238 -25.09 -26.83 15.57
N VAL A 239 -26.03 -26.11 14.96
CA VAL A 239 -25.99 -24.64 14.91
C VAL A 239 -27.29 -24.02 15.43
N ALA A 240 -27.17 -23.38 16.60
CA ALA A 240 -28.24 -22.61 17.21
C ALA A 240 -28.31 -21.20 16.60
N LYS A 241 -29.53 -20.65 16.46
CA LYS A 241 -29.74 -19.20 16.33
C LYS A 241 -30.73 -18.76 17.41
N PRO A 242 -30.23 -18.40 18.62
CA PRO A 242 -31.08 -18.06 19.76
C PRO A 242 -32.08 -16.95 19.45
N ARG A 243 -33.26 -17.01 20.07
CA ARG A 243 -34.31 -15.97 20.01
C ARG A 243 -33.78 -14.60 20.48
N ALA A 244 -32.77 -14.61 21.34
CA ALA A 244 -32.00 -13.46 21.81
C ALA A 244 -30.92 -12.94 20.81
N SER A 245 -30.84 -13.49 19.60
CA SER A 245 -30.10 -12.94 18.45
C SER A 245 -31.04 -12.11 17.57
N ARG A 246 -30.52 -11.22 16.71
CA ARG A 246 -31.39 -10.45 15.80
C ARG A 246 -31.76 -11.29 14.58
N ALA A 247 -33.04 -11.32 14.20
CA ALA A 247 -33.52 -12.08 13.03
C ALA A 247 -32.73 -11.72 11.75
N SER A 248 -32.55 -10.41 11.52
CA SER A 248 -31.77 -9.84 10.39
C SER A 248 -30.24 -9.90 10.56
N SER A 249 -29.72 -10.51 11.63
CA SER A 249 -28.28 -10.75 11.79
C SER A 249 -27.89 -12.09 11.15
N ILE A 250 -26.72 -12.14 10.53
CA ILE A 250 -26.11 -13.40 10.08
C ILE A 250 -25.46 -14.19 11.24
N GLU A 251 -25.48 -13.65 12.46
CA GLU A 251 -24.99 -14.35 13.66
C GLU A 251 -25.77 -15.66 13.93
N ALA A 252 -25.01 -16.70 14.27
CA ALA A 252 -25.46 -17.95 14.82
C ALA A 252 -24.34 -18.53 15.72
N PHE A 253 -24.56 -19.69 16.32
CA PHE A 253 -23.59 -20.33 17.21
C PHE A 253 -23.43 -21.79 16.83
N VAL A 254 -22.19 -22.27 16.65
CA VAL A 254 -21.92 -23.70 16.67
C VAL A 254 -22.02 -24.21 18.10
N VAL A 255 -22.61 -25.39 18.27
CA VAL A 255 -22.73 -26.11 19.53
C VAL A 255 -22.21 -27.51 19.27
N CYS A 256 -21.08 -27.85 19.88
CA CYS A 256 -20.35 -29.07 19.62
C CYS A 256 -20.27 -29.90 20.91
N GLU A 257 -20.49 -31.20 20.80
CA GLU A 257 -20.52 -32.13 21.92
C GLU A 257 -19.69 -33.38 21.58
N GLY A 258 -19.23 -34.10 22.61
CA GLY A 258 -18.43 -35.30 22.40
C GLY A 258 -17.03 -35.00 21.84
N PHE A 259 -16.29 -34.07 22.46
CA PHE A 259 -14.91 -33.78 22.04
C PHE A 259 -14.06 -35.05 21.97
N THR A 260 -13.52 -35.33 20.79
CA THR A 260 -12.71 -36.50 20.49
C THR A 260 -11.33 -36.03 20.05
N PRO A 261 -10.30 -36.10 20.92
CA PRO A 261 -8.94 -35.73 20.55
C PRO A 261 -8.36 -36.73 19.54
N ILE A 262 -7.60 -36.24 18.57
CA ILE A 262 -6.99 -37.08 17.52
C ILE A 262 -5.58 -37.50 17.96
N ASP A 263 -5.33 -38.82 17.97
CA ASP A 263 -4.03 -39.40 18.34
C ASP A 263 -2.87 -38.78 17.56
N GLY A 264 -1.82 -38.34 18.25
CA GLY A 264 -0.60 -37.78 17.65
C GLY A 264 -0.75 -36.40 17.00
N TRP A 265 -1.98 -35.88 16.80
CA TRP A 265 -2.20 -34.54 16.26
C TRP A 265 -2.22 -33.49 17.37
N THR A 266 -1.51 -32.37 17.16
CA THR A 266 -1.35 -31.31 18.16
C THR A 266 -1.58 -29.94 17.50
N PRO A 267 -2.75 -29.30 17.69
CA PRO A 267 -3.08 -28.07 16.95
C PRO A 267 -2.10 -26.91 17.24
N SER A 268 -1.75 -26.17 16.18
CA SER A 268 -0.81 -25.05 16.20
C SER A 268 -1.55 -23.72 16.38
N ILE A 269 -1.61 -23.22 17.62
CA ILE A 269 -2.15 -21.89 17.93
C ILE A 269 -1.31 -20.83 17.21
N GLY A 270 -1.94 -20.08 16.31
CA GLY A 270 -1.29 -19.05 15.48
C GLY A 270 -0.87 -19.51 14.05
N GLN A 271 -1.23 -20.72 13.63
CA GLN A 271 -1.07 -21.19 12.24
C GLN A 271 -2.40 -21.73 11.69
N SER A 272 -2.53 -21.82 10.37
CA SER A 272 -3.74 -22.34 9.72
C SER A 272 -3.97 -23.82 10.07
N MET A 273 -5.21 -24.19 10.37
CA MET A 273 -5.58 -25.58 10.71
C MET A 273 -5.61 -26.47 9.46
N HIS A 274 -4.46 -27.03 9.10
CA HIS A 274 -4.39 -28.25 8.30
C HIS A 274 -4.76 -29.42 9.21
N GLY A 275 -5.94 -30.01 8.98
CA GLY A 275 -6.39 -31.21 9.68
C GLY A 275 -5.63 -32.46 9.22
N PRO A 276 -5.55 -33.51 10.06
CA PRO A 276 -5.09 -34.82 9.63
C PRO A 276 -6.14 -35.49 8.72
N GLU A 277 -5.72 -36.42 7.87
CA GLU A 277 -6.65 -37.15 6.99
C GLU A 277 -7.64 -38.01 7.79
N PRO A 278 -8.92 -38.08 7.38
CA PRO A 278 -9.95 -38.81 8.12
C PRO A 278 -9.73 -40.34 8.03
N ARG A 279 -9.77 -41.02 9.18
CA ARG A 279 -9.73 -42.48 9.26
C ARG A 279 -11.02 -43.08 8.66
N GLN A 280 -10.87 -44.13 7.85
CA GLN A 280 -11.98 -45.02 7.49
C GLN A 280 -12.46 -45.78 8.74
N LEU A 281 -13.77 -45.90 8.93
CA LEU A 281 -14.42 -46.75 9.93
C LEU A 281 -15.47 -47.65 9.25
N SER A 282 -15.68 -48.84 9.82
CA SER A 282 -16.44 -49.91 9.17
C SER A 282 -17.95 -49.78 9.35
N ASN A 283 -18.68 -49.79 8.24
CA ASN A 283 -20.16 -49.74 8.21
C ASN A 283 -20.79 -51.05 8.70
N GLU A 284 -21.51 -51.01 9.83
CA GLU A 284 -22.63 -51.92 10.12
C GLU A 284 -23.57 -51.36 11.22
N GLN A 285 -24.84 -51.78 11.20
CA GLN A 285 -25.90 -51.56 12.24
C GLN A 285 -26.69 -50.22 12.26
N ALA A 286 -27.59 -50.10 11.28
CA ALA A 286 -29.03 -49.79 11.43
C ALA A 286 -29.55 -48.41 11.94
N ARG A 287 -30.31 -47.72 11.06
CA ARG A 287 -31.13 -46.51 11.32
C ARG A 287 -32.40 -46.80 12.16
N ARG A 288 -32.85 -45.81 12.95
CA ARG A 288 -34.28 -45.53 13.29
C ARG A 288 -34.46 -44.03 13.62
N VAL A 289 -35.67 -43.51 13.38
CA VAL A 289 -36.09 -42.11 13.64
C VAL A 289 -37.45 -42.10 14.35
N ARG A 290 -37.76 -41.07 15.16
CA ARG A 290 -39.11 -40.76 15.66
C ARG A 290 -39.53 -39.37 15.17
N GLU A 291 -40.78 -39.21 14.76
CA GLU A 291 -41.33 -37.92 14.32
C GLU A 291 -42.19 -37.27 15.42
N HIS A 292 -41.71 -36.19 16.01
CA HIS A 292 -42.53 -35.10 16.55
C HIS A 292 -41.66 -33.81 16.68
N ASP A 293 -42.20 -32.75 17.30
CA ASP A 293 -41.52 -31.48 17.65
C ASP A 293 -41.11 -30.50 16.52
N GLY A 294 -41.31 -30.85 15.25
CA GLY A 294 -41.32 -29.87 14.16
C GLY A 294 -39.96 -29.27 13.79
N ILE A 295 -38.86 -29.92 14.17
CA ILE A 295 -37.52 -29.65 13.61
C ILE A 295 -37.31 -30.58 12.40
N THR A 296 -37.01 -30.01 11.23
CA THR A 296 -36.54 -30.80 10.09
C THR A 296 -35.09 -31.24 10.34
N GLU A 297 -34.90 -32.47 10.81
CA GLU A 297 -33.58 -33.06 10.93
C GLU A 297 -33.06 -33.46 9.55
N VAL A 298 -32.17 -32.65 8.98
CA VAL A 298 -31.50 -32.96 7.72
C VAL A 298 -30.35 -33.93 8.00
N VAL A 299 -30.70 -35.21 8.14
CA VAL A 299 -29.73 -36.30 8.04
C VAL A 299 -29.20 -36.32 6.61
N LEU A 300 -28.01 -35.77 6.40
CA LEU A 300 -27.22 -36.04 5.19
C LEU A 300 -26.67 -37.45 5.31
N ASP A 301 -27.05 -38.32 4.39
CA ASP A 301 -26.58 -39.70 4.38
C ASP A 301 -25.05 -39.79 4.25
N GLN A 302 -24.47 -40.67 5.06
CA GLN A 302 -23.18 -41.30 4.84
C GLN A 302 -23.48 -42.77 4.46
N ASP A 303 -23.05 -43.32 3.34
CA ASP A 303 -22.11 -42.79 2.34
C ASP A 303 -22.69 -42.79 0.92
N GLU A 304 -22.58 -41.65 0.24
CA GLU A 304 -21.76 -41.65 -0.98
C GLU A 304 -20.46 -40.92 -0.69
N VAL A 305 -19.37 -41.67 -0.57
CA VAL A 305 -18.02 -41.13 -0.82
C VAL A 305 -17.94 -40.87 -2.32
N ASN A 306 -18.53 -39.75 -2.73
CA ASN A 306 -18.69 -39.40 -4.13
C ASN A 306 -17.27 -39.28 -4.76
N PRO A 307 -16.88 -40.17 -5.69
CA PRO A 307 -15.50 -40.31 -6.17
C PRO A 307 -15.03 -39.14 -7.06
N THR A 308 -15.84 -38.08 -7.12
CA THR A 308 -15.74 -36.99 -8.07
C THR A 308 -15.70 -35.63 -7.38
N ARG A 309 -15.96 -35.59 -6.05
CA ARG A 309 -15.81 -34.39 -5.21
C ARG A 309 -14.36 -34.25 -4.73
N TRP A 310 -13.44 -34.26 -5.69
CA TRP A 310 -12.09 -33.76 -5.47
C TRP A 310 -12.19 -32.28 -5.06
N ILE A 311 -11.67 -31.95 -3.88
CA ILE A 311 -11.40 -30.55 -3.53
C ILE A 311 -10.14 -30.18 -4.31
N ALA A 312 -10.33 -29.56 -5.48
CA ALA A 312 -9.26 -28.88 -6.16
C ALA A 312 -8.66 -27.83 -5.20
N PRO A 313 -7.38 -27.92 -4.82
CA PRO A 313 -6.77 -26.93 -3.95
C PRO A 313 -6.80 -25.58 -4.67
N PHE A 314 -7.25 -24.53 -3.99
CA PHE A 314 -7.19 -23.17 -4.54
C PHE A 314 -5.74 -22.66 -4.49
N ILE A 315 -4.93 -23.14 -5.42
CA ILE A 315 -3.55 -22.71 -5.61
C ILE A 315 -3.59 -21.32 -6.27
N ALA A 316 -3.29 -20.29 -5.49
CA ALA A 316 -2.96 -18.99 -6.04
C ALA A 316 -1.60 -19.09 -6.75
N CYS A 317 -1.53 -18.68 -8.02
CA CYS A 317 -0.28 -18.71 -8.77
C CYS A 317 0.78 -17.84 -8.08
N GLY A 318 1.94 -18.41 -7.77
CA GLY A 318 3.09 -17.68 -7.21
C GLY A 318 3.44 -17.93 -5.74
N ASP A 319 2.90 -18.98 -5.09
CA ASP A 319 3.57 -19.52 -3.89
C ASP A 319 4.85 -20.29 -4.30
N LEU A 320 5.86 -20.23 -3.44
CA LEU A 320 7.24 -20.64 -3.74
C LEU A 320 7.57 -22.06 -3.23
N SER A 321 6.52 -22.83 -2.93
CA SER A 321 6.57 -24.21 -2.41
C SER A 321 5.72 -25.20 -3.24
N ALA A 322 4.99 -24.71 -4.24
CA ALA A 322 4.19 -25.52 -5.16
C ALA A 322 4.99 -26.01 -6.40
N TRP A 323 4.44 -27.02 -7.07
CA TRP A 323 4.99 -27.56 -8.31
C TRP A 323 4.74 -26.63 -9.51
N ASP A 324 5.69 -26.60 -10.43
CA ASP A 324 5.67 -25.76 -11.64
C ASP A 324 4.46 -26.06 -12.54
N SER A 325 3.83 -25.02 -13.08
CA SER A 325 2.76 -25.11 -14.07
C SER A 325 3.19 -25.76 -15.39
N ASP A 326 4.48 -25.66 -15.74
CA ASP A 326 5.06 -26.28 -16.94
C ASP A 326 5.07 -27.83 -16.86
N ALA A 327 4.85 -28.41 -15.67
CA ALA A 327 4.78 -29.85 -15.44
C ALA A 327 3.50 -30.54 -15.98
N THR A 328 2.65 -29.82 -16.73
CA THR A 328 1.46 -30.39 -17.39
C THR A 328 1.76 -31.21 -18.65
N TYR A 329 3.01 -31.24 -19.10
CA TYR A 329 3.49 -32.10 -20.19
C TYR A 329 4.47 -33.17 -19.70
N LYS A 330 4.41 -34.38 -20.29
CA LYS A 330 5.44 -35.40 -20.07
C LYS A 330 6.75 -34.98 -20.74
N LEU A 331 7.68 -34.47 -19.95
CA LEU A 331 9.04 -34.13 -20.40
C LEU A 331 9.76 -35.38 -20.96
N PRO A 332 10.60 -35.24 -22.01
CA PRO A 332 11.34 -36.37 -22.58
C PRO A 332 12.29 -37.03 -21.59
N ALA A 333 12.49 -38.34 -21.75
CA ALA A 333 13.49 -39.08 -20.96
C ALA A 333 14.89 -38.49 -21.18
N GLY A 334 15.52 -38.03 -20.09
CA GLY A 334 16.82 -37.35 -20.13
C GLY A 334 16.77 -35.82 -20.01
N HIS A 335 15.59 -35.20 -19.86
CA HIS A 335 15.50 -33.77 -19.52
C HIS A 335 16.18 -33.49 -18.17
N VAL A 336 17.06 -32.48 -18.14
CA VAL A 336 17.74 -31.98 -16.93
C VAL A 336 17.17 -30.60 -16.60
N SER A 337 16.47 -30.51 -15.47
CA SER A 337 15.95 -29.23 -14.98
C SER A 337 17.09 -28.34 -14.49
N LEU A 338 17.06 -27.06 -14.86
CA LEU A 338 18.04 -26.06 -14.47
C LEU A 338 17.54 -25.27 -13.25
N PRO A 339 18.42 -24.79 -12.36
CA PRO A 339 18.02 -23.93 -11.26
C PRO A 339 17.38 -22.62 -11.79
N PRO A 340 16.38 -22.06 -11.10
CA PRO A 340 15.72 -20.83 -11.53
C PRO A 340 16.71 -19.67 -11.57
N VAL A 341 16.59 -18.82 -12.60
CA VAL A 341 17.51 -17.70 -12.87
C VAL A 341 17.59 -16.70 -11.71
N GLN A 342 16.52 -16.60 -10.90
CA GLN A 342 16.52 -15.85 -9.64
C GLN A 342 15.60 -16.51 -8.60
N PRO A 343 16.08 -16.78 -7.36
CA PRO A 343 15.24 -17.22 -6.24
C PRO A 343 14.48 -16.05 -5.58
N PRO A 344 13.42 -16.31 -4.79
CA PRO A 344 12.61 -15.27 -4.17
C PRO A 344 13.38 -14.39 -3.19
N THR A 345 13.13 -13.08 -3.27
CA THR A 345 13.84 -12.06 -2.48
C THR A 345 13.32 -11.96 -1.05
N ALA A 346 14.13 -12.41 -0.09
CA ALA A 346 14.04 -11.96 1.30
C ALA A 346 14.30 -10.43 1.40
N PRO A 347 13.79 -9.73 2.43
CA PRO A 347 14.05 -8.29 2.59
C PRO A 347 15.56 -8.01 2.73
N PRO A 348 16.09 -6.97 2.07
CA PRO A 348 17.54 -6.75 1.97
C PRO A 348 18.21 -6.15 3.22
N ASN A 349 19.53 -6.40 3.30
CA ASN A 349 20.56 -5.83 4.19
C ASN A 349 20.70 -6.44 5.60
N GLY A 350 21.61 -7.42 5.73
CA GLY A 350 22.04 -8.00 7.02
C GLY A 350 23.05 -7.16 7.82
N ASP A 351 23.80 -6.28 7.15
CA ASP A 351 24.51 -5.13 7.75
C ASP A 351 24.50 -4.00 6.72
N THR A 352 24.55 -2.75 7.16
CA THR A 352 24.50 -1.59 6.24
C THR A 352 25.82 -0.81 6.19
N SER A 353 26.78 -1.32 5.41
CA SER A 353 27.94 -0.55 4.96
C SER A 353 27.51 0.53 3.95
N PHE A 354 28.03 1.76 4.08
CA PHE A 354 27.66 2.88 3.20
C PHE A 354 28.88 3.54 2.56
N LEU A 355 28.90 3.66 1.23
CA LEU A 355 29.88 4.47 0.50
C LEU A 355 29.29 5.85 0.17
N LEU A 356 29.83 6.91 0.78
CA LEU A 356 29.41 8.29 0.58
C LEU A 356 30.38 9.01 -0.36
N THR A 357 29.87 9.51 -1.48
CA THR A 357 30.64 10.20 -2.52
C THR A 357 30.28 11.68 -2.58
N PHE A 358 31.23 12.55 -2.25
CA PHE A 358 31.04 14.01 -2.20
C PHE A 358 31.68 14.67 -3.43
N SER A 359 30.89 15.43 -4.21
CA SER A 359 31.35 16.08 -5.44
C SER A 359 31.14 17.61 -5.41
N PRO A 360 32.11 18.44 -5.86
CA PRO A 360 32.05 19.90 -5.82
C PRO A 360 31.21 20.54 -6.95
N ALA A 361 29.91 20.27 -6.90
CA ALA A 361 28.79 20.91 -7.62
C ALA A 361 28.65 20.69 -9.14
N ALA A 362 27.40 20.66 -9.60
CA ALA A 362 27.01 20.41 -10.98
C ALA A 362 26.87 21.70 -11.81
N TYR A 363 27.76 21.86 -12.78
CA TYR A 363 27.57 22.52 -14.09
C TYR A 363 28.70 21.98 -14.99
N PRO A 364 28.51 21.80 -16.31
CA PRO A 364 29.56 21.30 -17.18
C PRO A 364 30.83 22.17 -17.17
N LEU A 365 31.97 21.48 -17.14
CA LEU A 365 33.27 22.01 -17.54
C LEU A 365 33.68 21.36 -18.87
N PRO A 366 34.38 22.08 -19.77
CA PRO A 366 34.95 21.50 -20.98
C PRO A 366 35.88 20.31 -20.71
N GLU A 367 35.96 19.38 -21.67
CA GLU A 367 36.69 18.10 -21.53
C GLU A 367 38.21 18.30 -21.36
N ASP A 368 38.73 19.42 -21.83
CA ASP A 368 40.13 19.87 -21.76
C ASP A 368 40.63 20.25 -20.35
N LEU A 369 39.78 20.22 -19.32
CA LEU A 369 40.16 20.47 -17.91
C LEU A 369 40.00 19.26 -16.98
N LYS A 370 40.76 18.19 -17.25
CA LYS A 370 41.06 17.11 -16.30
C LYS A 370 42.57 16.99 -16.09
N PRO A 371 43.07 17.33 -14.89
CA PRO A 371 43.47 16.25 -13.98
C PRO A 371 43.04 16.48 -12.51
N GLY A 372 42.84 15.38 -11.77
CA GLY A 372 42.48 15.39 -10.35
C GLY A 372 40.98 15.61 -10.10
N ASN A 373 40.20 14.53 -10.07
CA ASN A 373 38.73 14.54 -10.17
C ASN A 373 37.96 15.36 -9.10
N GLY A 374 38.58 15.78 -7.99
CA GLY A 374 37.97 16.66 -6.99
C GLY A 374 36.81 16.07 -6.17
N VAL A 375 36.41 14.83 -6.47
CA VAL A 375 35.52 13.99 -5.67
C VAL A 375 36.25 13.53 -4.40
N PHE A 376 35.50 13.35 -3.31
CA PHE A 376 36.00 12.82 -2.04
C PHE A 376 35.10 11.69 -1.55
N THR A 377 35.67 10.57 -1.10
CA THR A 377 34.94 9.35 -0.72
C THR A 377 35.08 9.01 0.76
N VAL A 378 33.98 8.53 1.36
CA VAL A 378 33.94 8.07 2.76
C VAL A 378 33.15 6.76 2.83
N LEU A 379 33.83 5.67 3.17
CA LEU A 379 33.22 4.36 3.40
C LEU A 379 32.94 4.17 4.91
N ILE A 380 31.74 3.74 5.27
CA ILE A 380 31.32 3.54 6.68
C ILE A 380 31.12 2.04 6.91
N ASP A 381 31.75 1.51 7.97
CA ASP A 381 31.62 0.16 8.50
C ASP A 381 31.62 -0.95 7.44
N PRO A 382 32.74 -1.16 6.70
CA PRO A 382 32.84 -2.16 5.66
C PRO A 382 32.86 -3.59 6.25
N CYS A 383 31.84 -4.38 5.92
CA CYS A 383 31.71 -5.78 6.34
C CYS A 383 31.24 -6.63 5.15
N LEU A 384 32.17 -7.38 4.55
CA LEU A 384 31.95 -8.21 3.35
C LEU A 384 31.94 -9.70 3.74
N ASP A 385 31.31 -10.55 2.92
CA ASP A 385 30.67 -11.77 3.40
C ASP A 385 31.61 -12.82 4.04
N THR A 386 31.35 -13.15 5.31
CA THR A 386 31.95 -14.30 6.01
C THR A 386 31.08 -14.68 7.25
N PRO A 387 31.08 -15.94 7.74
CA PRO A 387 30.26 -16.33 8.88
C PRO A 387 30.80 -15.80 10.22
N LEU A 388 30.05 -14.89 10.86
CA LEU A 388 30.46 -14.24 12.11
C LEU A 388 30.28 -15.14 13.34
N VAL A 389 31.40 -15.71 13.82
CA VAL A 389 31.49 -16.48 15.07
C VAL A 389 31.86 -15.57 16.24
N PHE A 390 30.85 -15.08 16.98
CA PHE A 390 31.07 -14.32 18.21
C PHE A 390 31.69 -15.20 19.31
N MET A 391 32.83 -14.77 19.86
CA MET A 391 33.50 -15.45 20.97
C MET A 391 32.87 -15.13 22.34
N GLY A 392 31.69 -15.71 22.59
CA GLY A 392 31.05 -15.69 23.92
C GLY A 392 29.86 -16.64 24.01
N PRO A 393 29.80 -17.57 24.99
CA PRO A 393 28.81 -18.65 25.03
C PRO A 393 27.36 -18.22 25.35
N TRP A 394 27.10 -16.92 25.47
CA TRP A 394 25.81 -16.32 25.83
C TRP A 394 25.25 -15.33 24.77
N LEU A 395 25.97 -15.12 23.66
CA LEU A 395 25.52 -14.30 22.52
C LEU A 395 24.96 -15.16 21.38
N PRO A 396 23.94 -14.70 20.64
CA PRO A 396 23.43 -15.41 19.47
C PRO A 396 24.52 -15.62 18.39
N ARG A 397 24.61 -16.84 17.86
CA ARG A 397 25.25 -17.08 16.56
C ARG A 397 24.39 -16.52 15.43
N SER A 398 25.01 -16.24 14.29
CA SER A 398 24.28 -15.69 13.14
C SER A 398 24.96 -15.97 11.80
N GLN A 399 24.16 -15.95 10.74
CA GLN A 399 24.59 -16.09 9.35
C GLN A 399 23.74 -15.13 8.51
N ARG A 400 24.34 -14.49 7.50
CA ARG A 400 23.62 -13.65 6.54
C ARG A 400 22.80 -14.51 5.59
N VAL A 401 21.63 -14.01 5.19
CA VAL A 401 20.73 -14.65 4.21
C VAL A 401 20.90 -14.08 2.80
N THR A 402 21.42 -12.84 2.69
CA THR A 402 21.58 -12.10 1.43
C THR A 402 23.03 -11.61 1.33
N PRO A 403 23.71 -11.75 0.18
CA PRO A 403 25.09 -11.29 0.00
C PRO A 403 25.22 -9.75 0.00
N SER A 404 26.41 -9.24 0.32
CA SER A 404 26.78 -7.83 0.16
C SER A 404 26.76 -7.40 -1.31
N ALA A 405 26.51 -6.11 -1.52
CA ALA A 405 26.52 -5.45 -2.84
C ALA A 405 27.89 -5.45 -3.55
N ILE A 406 28.95 -5.58 -2.76
CA ILE A 406 30.33 -5.81 -3.18
C ILE A 406 30.86 -6.99 -2.35
N GLN A 407 31.62 -7.90 -2.94
CA GLN A 407 32.17 -9.08 -2.26
C GLN A 407 33.61 -8.84 -1.78
N ASP A 408 34.37 -8.01 -2.50
CA ASP A 408 35.72 -7.59 -2.14
C ASP A 408 35.89 -6.06 -2.30
N LEU A 409 36.69 -5.42 -1.42
CA LEU A 409 36.96 -3.98 -1.51
C LEU A 409 37.72 -3.55 -2.78
N SER A 410 38.28 -4.48 -3.55
CA SER A 410 38.86 -4.23 -4.89
C SER A 410 37.83 -3.93 -5.98
N GLU A 411 36.53 -4.15 -5.73
CA GLU A 411 35.43 -3.76 -6.63
C GLU A 411 35.18 -2.24 -6.66
N ILE A 412 35.76 -1.48 -5.73
CA ILE A 412 35.64 -0.02 -5.64
C ILE A 412 37.01 0.67 -5.70
N GLU A 413 37.04 1.94 -6.12
CA GLU A 413 38.25 2.76 -5.96
C GLU A 413 38.60 2.89 -4.47
N GLU A 414 39.90 2.82 -4.13
CA GLU A 414 40.37 2.91 -2.74
C GLU A 414 39.82 4.19 -2.07
N PRO A 415 38.99 4.08 -1.02
CA PRO A 415 38.30 5.23 -0.45
C PRO A 415 39.26 6.17 0.27
N ASP A 416 38.98 7.47 0.28
CA ASP A 416 39.86 8.48 0.90
C ASP A 416 39.80 8.40 2.44
N VAL A 417 38.63 8.06 2.99
CA VAL A 417 38.42 7.79 4.41
C VAL A 417 37.58 6.53 4.60
N VAL A 418 37.97 5.69 5.56
CA VAL A 418 37.13 4.62 6.13
C VAL A 418 36.76 5.00 7.56
N ILE A 419 35.48 4.93 7.92
CA ILE A 419 34.98 5.12 9.28
C ILE A 419 34.65 3.76 9.88
N VAL A 420 35.16 3.49 11.08
CA VAL A 420 34.79 2.31 11.89
C VAL A 420 34.13 2.79 13.19
N SER A 421 32.83 2.53 13.32
CA SER A 421 31.95 3.17 14.31
C SER A 421 31.97 2.51 15.70
N GLN A 422 32.23 1.20 15.76
CA GLN A 422 32.34 0.44 17.01
C GLN A 422 33.30 -0.76 16.89
N ASN A 423 33.84 -1.20 18.03
CA ASN A 423 34.77 -2.34 18.12
C ASN A 423 34.06 -3.71 18.15
N GLY A 424 32.97 -3.85 17.39
CA GLY A 424 32.30 -5.13 17.14
C GLY A 424 32.87 -5.80 15.89
N PRO A 425 32.87 -7.15 15.78
CA PRO A 425 33.42 -7.86 14.62
C PRO A 425 32.60 -7.64 13.33
N ASP A 426 31.38 -7.14 13.49
CA ASP A 426 30.39 -6.72 12.50
C ASP A 426 30.70 -5.35 11.85
N HIS A 427 31.42 -4.44 12.52
CA HIS A 427 31.81 -3.13 11.98
C HIS A 427 33.35 -2.96 11.85
N CYS A 428 34.10 -3.59 12.75
CA CYS A 428 35.56 -3.65 12.78
C CYS A 428 36.04 -4.97 12.16
N HIS A 429 35.45 -5.38 11.02
CA HIS A 429 35.71 -6.69 10.45
C HIS A 429 37.14 -6.77 9.91
N LYS A 430 37.96 -7.62 10.53
CA LYS A 430 39.40 -7.71 10.27
C LYS A 430 39.67 -8.02 8.81
N ASP A 431 39.13 -9.14 8.30
CA ASP A 431 39.59 -9.68 7.02
C ASP A 431 39.09 -8.83 5.83
N THR A 432 37.93 -8.17 5.97
CA THR A 432 37.50 -7.09 5.06
C THR A 432 38.47 -5.92 5.09
N LEU A 433 38.80 -5.38 6.27
CA LEU A 433 39.68 -4.21 6.36
C LEU A 433 41.08 -4.52 5.80
N LEU A 434 41.60 -5.74 5.97
CA LEU A 434 42.90 -6.17 5.45
C LEU A 434 42.99 -6.20 3.91
N GLN A 435 41.87 -6.18 3.17
CA GLN A 435 41.85 -5.98 1.71
C GLN A 435 42.40 -4.59 1.32
N LEU A 436 42.34 -3.60 2.21
CA LEU A 436 42.96 -2.28 1.99
C LEU A 436 44.49 -2.41 1.97
N ARG A 437 45.11 -1.75 1.00
CA ARG A 437 46.57 -1.77 0.77
C ARG A 437 47.33 -1.27 2.02
N PRO A 438 48.36 -1.98 2.52
CA PRO A 438 49.20 -1.54 3.65
C PRO A 438 49.75 -0.11 3.53
N GLU A 439 50.20 0.25 2.33
CA GLU A 439 50.82 1.54 1.98
C GLU A 439 49.88 2.45 1.14
N GLY A 440 48.57 2.15 1.15
CA GLY A 440 47.55 2.91 0.42
C GLY A 440 47.29 4.34 0.95
N LYS A 441 46.40 5.06 0.27
CA LYS A 441 46.02 6.44 0.60
C LYS A 441 44.90 6.58 1.64
N THR A 442 44.09 5.55 1.90
CA THR A 442 42.95 5.64 2.84
C THR A 442 43.39 6.06 4.23
N ALA A 443 42.71 7.03 4.83
CA ALA A 443 42.76 7.29 6.27
C ALA A 443 41.70 6.45 7.00
N ILE A 444 42.12 5.59 7.94
CA ILE A 444 41.20 4.74 8.73
C ILE A 444 40.88 5.49 10.03
N VAL A 445 39.62 5.87 10.21
CA VAL A 445 39.16 6.80 11.25
C VAL A 445 38.18 6.06 12.15
N ALA A 446 38.64 5.63 13.32
CA ALA A 446 37.95 4.65 14.14
C ALA A 446 37.63 5.15 15.56
N GLU A 447 36.59 4.57 16.16
CA GLU A 447 36.33 4.59 17.60
C GLU A 447 37.59 4.15 18.39
N PRO A 448 37.90 4.72 19.57
CA PRO A 448 39.12 4.43 20.33
C PRO A 448 39.54 2.97 20.51
N ASP A 449 38.63 2.04 20.88
CA ASP A 449 38.98 0.63 21.06
C ASP A 449 39.07 -0.10 19.70
N ALA A 450 38.25 0.28 18.72
CA ALA A 450 38.40 -0.20 17.33
C ALA A 450 39.76 0.21 16.72
N ALA A 451 40.18 1.46 16.90
CA ALA A 451 41.48 1.97 16.47
C ALA A 451 42.64 1.20 17.13
N LYS A 452 42.46 0.77 18.38
CA LYS A 452 43.43 -0.06 19.12
C LYS A 452 43.47 -1.50 18.57
N ALA A 453 42.32 -2.08 18.23
CA ALA A 453 42.24 -3.38 17.58
C ALA A 453 42.93 -3.37 16.20
N ILE A 454 42.58 -2.43 15.33
CA ILE A 454 43.15 -2.29 13.98
C ILE A 454 44.68 -2.14 14.01
N ARG A 455 45.21 -1.30 14.91
CA ARG A 455 46.67 -1.15 15.12
C ARG A 455 47.36 -2.43 15.61
N SER A 456 46.65 -3.29 16.35
CA SER A 456 47.22 -4.56 16.84
C SER A 456 47.49 -5.58 15.73
N TRP A 457 46.82 -5.45 14.57
CA TRP A 457 47.00 -6.34 13.42
C TRP A 457 48.30 -6.08 12.64
N LYS A 458 48.98 -4.94 12.88
CA LYS A 458 50.28 -4.55 12.27
C LYS A 458 50.32 -4.51 10.72
N HIS A 459 49.17 -4.47 10.05
CA HIS A 459 49.06 -4.43 8.58
C HIS A 459 49.11 -3.03 7.97
N PHE A 460 48.74 -2.00 8.74
CA PHE A 460 48.74 -0.60 8.28
C PHE A 460 49.84 0.22 8.95
N ASP A 461 50.33 1.24 8.26
CA ASP A 461 51.08 2.33 8.90
C ASP A 461 50.28 2.89 10.09
N PRO A 462 50.83 2.90 11.33
CA PRO A 462 50.18 3.48 12.50
C PRO A 462 49.72 4.95 12.32
N ASN A 463 50.35 5.70 11.41
CA ASN A 463 49.97 7.08 11.10
C ASN A 463 48.65 7.18 10.32
N ARG A 464 48.23 6.13 9.60
CA ARG A 464 46.96 6.07 8.84
C ARG A 464 45.76 5.69 9.71
N VAL A 465 45.98 5.09 10.88
CA VAL A 465 44.91 4.62 11.77
C VAL A 465 44.66 5.65 12.87
N HIS A 466 43.68 6.51 12.67
CA HIS A 466 43.33 7.63 13.54
C HIS A 466 42.24 7.23 14.56
N SER A 467 42.58 7.30 15.85
CA SER A 467 41.63 7.16 16.95
C SER A 467 40.87 8.47 17.17
N MET A 468 39.54 8.44 17.13
CA MET A 468 38.70 9.62 17.35
C MET A 468 38.54 9.97 18.84
N ALA A 469 38.98 11.18 19.21
CA ALA A 469 38.66 11.75 20.52
C ALA A 469 37.17 12.11 20.63
N LYS A 470 36.58 11.88 21.81
CA LYS A 470 35.18 12.23 22.12
C LYS A 470 34.92 13.74 21.91
N TYR A 471 33.83 14.10 21.24
CA TYR A 471 33.56 15.49 20.85
C TYR A 471 33.45 16.43 22.07
N ASN A 472 34.29 17.46 22.09
CA ASN A 472 34.39 18.43 23.19
C ASN A 472 33.95 19.82 22.72
N ALA A 473 32.78 20.28 23.15
CA ALA A 473 32.24 21.60 22.80
C ALA A 473 32.98 22.79 23.45
N LYS A 474 34.03 22.57 24.26
CA LYS A 474 34.89 23.63 24.80
C LYS A 474 36.02 24.06 23.85
N THR A 475 36.33 23.28 22.80
CA THR A 475 37.36 23.63 21.80
C THR A 475 36.72 24.27 20.55
N LYS A 476 37.47 25.12 19.83
CA LYS A 476 36.93 25.91 18.70
C LYS A 476 36.60 24.99 17.50
N PHE A 477 35.30 24.85 17.20
CA PHE A 477 34.74 23.83 16.29
C PHE A 477 35.00 22.38 16.75
N GLY A 478 35.22 22.18 18.04
CA GLY A 478 35.34 20.87 18.68
C GLY A 478 36.52 20.00 18.27
N ASN A 479 36.64 18.88 18.99
CA ASN A 479 37.55 17.79 18.66
C ASN A 479 36.91 16.95 17.54
N ALA A 480 37.54 16.93 16.36
CA ALA A 480 37.09 16.22 15.17
C ALA A 480 38.31 15.82 14.33
N PHE A 481 38.28 14.66 13.68
CA PHE A 481 39.22 14.36 12.59
C PHE A 481 38.90 15.25 11.39
N ARG A 482 39.90 15.77 10.69
CA ARG A 482 39.70 16.69 9.56
C ARG A 482 40.68 16.42 8.42
N VAL A 483 40.14 16.28 7.21
CA VAL A 483 40.92 16.21 5.98
C VAL A 483 40.77 17.53 5.25
N ARG A 484 41.89 18.23 5.03
CA ARG A 484 41.91 19.46 4.23
C ARG A 484 41.95 19.08 2.76
N ILE A 485 40.96 19.53 2.00
CA ILE A 485 40.87 19.28 0.55
C ILE A 485 41.50 20.50 -0.17
N PRO A 486 42.47 20.31 -1.08
CA PRO A 486 43.09 21.41 -1.81
C PRO A 486 42.07 22.30 -2.55
N PRO A 487 42.33 23.62 -2.69
CA PRO A 487 41.48 24.50 -3.51
C PRO A 487 41.56 24.08 -4.98
N ARG A 488 40.49 24.30 -5.76
CA ARG A 488 40.44 23.92 -7.19
C ARG A 488 41.15 24.94 -8.11
N SER A 489 41.76 25.98 -7.56
CA SER A 489 42.71 26.88 -8.24
C SER A 489 43.61 27.57 -7.21
N ALA A 490 44.70 28.21 -7.66
CA ALA A 490 45.55 29.06 -6.80
C ALA A 490 44.79 30.25 -6.17
N ASN A 491 43.66 30.66 -6.77
CA ASN A 491 42.78 31.72 -6.28
C ASN A 491 41.53 31.20 -5.56
N GLY A 492 41.42 29.90 -5.28
CA GLY A 492 40.29 29.27 -4.60
C GLY A 492 40.46 29.10 -3.09
N ASP A 493 39.35 28.82 -2.40
CA ASP A 493 39.34 28.41 -0.99
C ASP A 493 39.43 26.88 -0.85
N ALA A 494 40.20 26.43 0.14
CA ALA A 494 40.32 25.00 0.45
C ALA A 494 39.01 24.42 1.01
N GLY A 495 38.72 23.19 0.64
CA GLY A 495 37.64 22.39 1.22
C GLY A 495 38.07 21.72 2.52
N GLU A 496 37.10 21.17 3.25
CA GLU A 496 37.36 20.40 4.47
C GLU A 496 36.28 19.31 4.62
N LEU A 497 36.70 18.07 4.83
CA LEU A 497 35.88 17.05 5.48
C LEU A 497 36.18 17.05 6.98
N SER A 498 35.16 17.01 7.82
CA SER A 498 35.31 16.82 9.26
C SER A 498 34.43 15.68 9.77
N VAL A 499 35.00 14.80 10.60
CA VAL A 499 34.33 13.64 11.22
C VAL A 499 34.43 13.75 12.74
N SER A 500 33.30 13.66 13.44
CA SER A 500 33.18 13.93 14.88
C SER A 500 32.52 12.76 15.61
N PHE A 501 33.20 12.21 16.62
CA PHE A 501 32.69 11.11 17.45
C PHE A 501 31.86 11.64 18.63
N ILE A 502 30.58 11.26 18.67
CA ILE A 502 29.59 11.75 19.65
C ILE A 502 29.03 10.55 20.45
N PRO A 503 29.68 10.16 21.56
CA PRO A 503 29.21 9.03 22.38
C PRO A 503 28.02 9.40 23.26
N ALA A 504 27.08 8.47 23.44
CA ALA A 504 25.97 8.62 24.38
C ALA A 504 26.46 8.74 25.83
N ARG A 505 25.93 9.71 26.59
CA ARG A 505 26.44 10.08 27.92
C ARG A 505 26.10 9.09 29.04
N LYS A 506 25.21 8.13 28.78
CA LYS A 506 24.72 7.14 29.75
C LYS A 506 24.54 5.75 29.11
N ASN A 507 25.31 5.41 28.07
CA ASN A 507 25.30 4.05 27.54
C ASN A 507 26.48 3.24 28.11
N VAL A 508 26.18 2.07 28.66
CA VAL A 508 27.18 1.12 29.19
C VAL A 508 27.65 0.14 28.10
N THR A 509 26.85 -0.07 27.05
CA THR A 509 27.13 -1.06 25.97
C THR A 509 27.95 -0.50 24.80
N GLY A 510 28.23 0.80 24.77
CA GLY A 510 28.89 1.46 23.62
C GLY A 510 27.97 1.72 22.41
N HIS A 511 27.12 0.77 22.00
CA HIS A 511 26.39 0.75 20.71
C HIS A 511 25.62 2.04 20.32
N HIS A 512 25.02 2.78 21.26
CA HIS A 512 24.35 4.07 21.03
C HIS A 512 25.28 5.26 20.73
N ASN A 513 26.37 5.04 20.00
CA ASN A 513 27.27 6.09 19.53
C ASN A 513 26.72 6.76 18.24
N ALA A 514 27.17 7.98 17.96
CA ALA A 514 26.86 8.68 16.71
C ALA A 514 28.09 9.38 16.12
N PHE A 515 28.12 9.46 14.79
CA PHE A 515 29.19 10.10 14.02
C PHE A 515 28.62 11.23 13.17
N GLY A 516 29.09 12.44 13.45
CA GLY A 516 28.76 13.64 12.68
C GLY A 516 29.79 13.88 11.59
N ILE A 517 29.37 13.83 10.33
CA ILE A 517 30.21 14.11 9.16
C ILE A 517 29.76 15.44 8.56
N VAL A 518 30.69 16.36 8.30
CA VAL A 518 30.43 17.61 7.58
C VAL A 518 31.47 17.81 6.48
N TYR A 519 31.01 17.90 5.24
CA TYR A 519 31.80 18.17 4.05
C TYR A 519 31.58 19.62 3.58
N VAL A 520 32.66 20.33 3.29
CA VAL A 520 32.66 21.67 2.70
C VAL A 520 33.50 21.65 1.44
N ALA A 521 32.87 21.93 0.29
CA ALA A 521 33.54 21.87 -1.01
C ALA A 521 34.72 22.88 -1.13
N PRO A 522 35.81 22.51 -1.84
CA PRO A 522 36.80 23.46 -2.33
C PRO A 522 36.24 24.31 -3.47
N THR A 523 36.69 25.55 -3.61
CA THR A 523 36.24 26.48 -4.67
C THR A 523 37.34 26.75 -5.70
N HIS A 524 36.95 27.32 -6.85
CA HIS A 524 37.89 27.88 -7.84
C HIS A 524 38.25 29.35 -7.56
N THR A 525 37.44 30.06 -6.77
CA THR A 525 37.61 31.49 -6.44
C THR A 525 37.36 31.75 -4.95
N LYS A 526 38.10 32.71 -4.37
CA LYS A 526 37.96 33.15 -2.98
C LYS A 526 36.58 33.71 -2.72
N THR A 527 35.93 33.22 -1.68
CA THR A 527 34.58 33.64 -1.28
C THR A 527 34.64 34.84 -0.33
N VAL A 528 34.05 35.95 -0.76
CA VAL A 528 34.08 37.24 -0.04
C VAL A 528 32.86 37.41 0.89
N ALA A 529 31.79 36.65 0.65
CA ALA A 529 30.54 36.70 1.42
C ALA A 529 30.46 35.58 2.48
N ALA A 530 29.87 35.89 3.63
CA ALA A 530 29.61 34.92 4.69
C ALA A 530 28.54 33.87 4.29
N VAL A 531 28.60 32.68 4.89
CA VAL A 531 27.62 31.62 4.66
C VAL A 531 26.25 32.05 5.20
N PRO A 532 25.17 32.07 4.39
CA PRO A 532 23.85 32.49 4.85
C PRO A 532 23.23 31.44 5.78
N THR A 533 23.03 31.81 7.04
CA THR A 533 22.25 31.02 8.02
C THR A 533 20.76 31.17 7.74
N ILE A 534 20.02 30.06 7.66
CA ILE A 534 18.55 30.08 7.60
C ILE A 534 17.98 30.37 8.98
N ASP A 535 17.06 31.32 9.07
CA ASP A 535 16.24 31.56 10.26
C ASP A 535 15.29 30.36 10.50
N LEU A 536 15.40 29.72 11.66
CA LEU A 536 14.58 28.57 12.03
C LEU A 536 13.21 29.02 12.61
N PRO A 537 12.13 28.23 12.47
CA PRO A 537 10.80 28.60 12.96
C PRO A 537 10.78 28.88 14.47
N LYS A 538 10.37 30.09 14.86
CA LYS A 538 10.54 30.62 16.24
C LYS A 538 9.61 30.01 17.30
N LYS A 539 8.75 29.04 16.96
CA LYS A 539 7.81 28.36 17.88
C LYS A 539 7.52 26.90 17.46
N THR A 540 8.26 25.94 18.02
CA THR A 540 7.85 24.54 18.23
C THR A 540 8.35 24.08 19.60
N LYS A 541 7.78 23.03 20.19
CA LYS A 541 8.20 22.55 21.54
C LYS A 541 9.50 21.74 21.51
N HIS A 542 10.13 21.59 20.34
CA HIS A 542 11.47 21.04 20.18
C HIS A 542 12.58 22.12 20.06
N PHE A 543 12.26 23.35 19.61
CA PHE A 543 13.24 24.42 19.39
C PHE A 543 13.38 25.40 20.57
N HIS A 544 13.82 24.91 21.73
CA HIS A 544 14.25 25.76 22.85
C HIS A 544 15.68 26.30 22.64
N MET A 545 15.84 27.27 21.72
CA MET A 545 17.06 28.09 21.61
C MET A 545 16.74 29.57 21.30
N PRO A 546 17.25 30.54 22.09
CA PRO A 546 17.15 31.95 21.74
C PRO A 546 18.13 32.29 20.61
N ILE A 547 17.62 32.47 19.39
CA ILE A 547 18.40 32.96 18.26
C ILE A 547 18.51 34.49 18.37
N ASN A 548 19.51 34.95 19.10
CA ASN A 548 20.10 36.29 18.93
C ASN A 548 21.53 36.07 18.40
N PRO A 549 21.86 36.45 17.16
CA PRO A 549 23.25 36.54 16.75
C PRO A 549 23.91 37.65 17.58
N ALA A 550 24.97 37.31 18.33
CA ALA A 550 25.85 38.33 18.87
C ALA A 550 26.47 39.09 17.68
N PRO A 551 26.61 40.43 17.76
CA PRO A 551 27.21 41.20 16.67
C PRO A 551 28.63 40.69 16.40
N PRO A 552 29.09 40.70 15.12
CA PRO A 552 30.41 40.21 14.77
C PRO A 552 31.47 40.99 15.56
N VAL A 553 32.24 40.27 16.38
CA VAL A 553 33.38 40.85 17.09
C VAL A 553 34.37 41.39 16.04
N PRO A 554 34.80 42.65 16.11
CA PRO A 554 35.77 43.19 15.16
C PRO A 554 37.04 42.34 15.16
N ILE A 555 37.43 41.85 13.98
CA ILE A 555 38.70 41.14 13.81
C ILE A 555 39.81 42.17 13.87
N SER A 556 40.30 42.43 15.07
CA SER A 556 41.59 43.10 15.26
C SER A 556 42.69 42.18 14.74
N PHE A 557 43.50 42.68 13.82
CA PHE A 557 44.68 41.95 13.35
C PHE A 557 45.71 41.89 14.49
N PRO A 558 46.15 40.70 14.93
CA PRO A 558 47.28 40.58 15.85
C PRO A 558 48.58 40.86 15.09
N VAL A 559 48.94 42.14 14.97
CA VAL A 559 50.23 42.55 14.40
C VAL A 559 51.33 42.27 15.43
N THR A 560 51.89 41.06 15.34
CA THR A 560 53.17 40.61 15.92
C THR A 560 53.29 40.64 17.46
N ASP A 561 53.95 39.68 18.08
CA ASP A 561 55.41 39.78 18.22
C ASP A 561 56.17 38.57 17.65
N LYS A 562 57.47 38.74 17.40
CA LYS A 562 58.29 37.77 16.66
C LYS A 562 59.69 37.59 17.27
N ALA A 563 59.88 36.41 17.88
CA ALA A 563 61.14 35.81 18.28
C ALA A 563 61.96 36.52 19.37
N GLN A 564 62.80 35.72 20.04
CA GLN A 564 64.19 36.12 20.23
C GLN A 564 65.08 34.88 20.33
N PHE A 565 65.87 34.65 19.28
CA PHE A 565 67.29 34.46 19.52
C PHE A 565 67.93 35.85 19.49
N MET A 566 68.96 36.05 20.33
CA MET A 566 69.80 37.25 20.38
C MET A 566 70.49 37.52 19.01
N ARG A 567 71.02 38.71 18.67
CA ARG A 567 71.48 39.92 19.41
C ARG A 567 71.75 41.06 18.37
N PRO A 568 72.25 42.25 18.78
CA PRO A 568 71.70 43.35 19.61
C PRO A 568 71.09 44.47 18.69
N VAL A 569 70.67 45.69 19.07
CA VAL A 569 71.07 46.69 20.11
C VAL A 569 69.84 47.46 20.66
N SER A 570 69.99 48.06 21.85
CA SER A 570 69.02 48.84 22.68
C SER A 570 68.66 50.25 22.11
N VAL A 571 67.70 51.07 22.60
CA VAL A 571 67.31 51.51 23.98
C VAL A 571 65.77 51.80 24.11
N GLU A 572 65.28 52.20 25.31
CA GLU A 572 63.90 52.14 25.87
C GLU A 572 63.24 53.54 26.15
N ILE A 573 61.88 53.65 26.39
CA ILE A 573 61.18 54.34 27.55
C ILE A 573 59.68 54.83 27.34
N ARG A 574 58.76 54.31 28.20
CA ARG A 574 57.49 54.84 28.88
C ARG A 574 56.22 55.50 28.22
N ARG A 575 55.06 54.80 28.37
CA ARG A 575 53.73 55.10 29.04
C ARG A 575 52.99 56.50 29.01
N ARG A 576 51.63 56.55 28.74
CA ARG A 576 50.49 56.85 29.72
C ARG A 576 49.01 57.11 29.19
N THR A 577 48.01 56.36 29.73
CA THR A 577 46.63 56.69 30.29
C THR A 577 45.41 57.44 29.61
N LEU A 578 44.20 56.79 29.67
CA LEU A 578 42.82 57.22 30.18
C LEU A 578 41.67 57.96 29.37
N ARG A 579 40.42 57.39 29.46
CA ARG A 579 39.00 57.96 29.50
C ARG A 579 38.30 58.63 28.26
N VAL A 580 36.95 58.91 28.18
CA VAL A 580 35.65 58.20 28.55
C VAL A 580 34.34 58.93 28.05
N GLN A 581 33.16 58.23 27.99
CA GLN A 581 31.70 58.66 28.04
C GLN A 581 30.81 59.21 26.85
N SER A 582 29.86 58.36 26.38
CA SER A 582 28.36 58.54 26.33
C SER A 582 27.54 59.37 25.27
N ARG A 583 26.26 58.92 25.09
CA ARG A 583 24.99 59.55 24.58
C ARG A 583 24.48 59.34 23.12
N LYS A 584 23.15 59.53 22.97
CA LYS A 584 22.16 59.42 21.84
C LYS A 584 21.23 60.68 21.92
N PRO A 585 20.28 61.07 20.99
CA PRO A 585 19.35 60.23 20.19
C PRO A 585 18.86 60.82 18.81
N ALA A 586 17.64 60.44 18.37
CA ALA A 586 16.69 61.10 17.43
C ALA A 586 16.58 60.63 15.94
N VAL A 587 15.37 60.80 15.37
CA VAL A 587 14.74 60.32 14.09
C VAL A 587 13.49 61.22 13.86
N PRO A 588 13.11 61.76 12.65
CA PRO A 588 12.68 61.05 11.41
C PRO A 588 13.17 61.77 10.10
N SER A 589 12.55 61.82 8.89
CA SER A 589 11.24 61.39 8.29
C SER A 589 11.28 61.34 6.72
N ASP A 590 10.42 60.50 6.13
CA ASP A 590 9.71 60.57 4.81
C ASP A 590 10.34 60.98 3.44
N ARG A 591 10.13 60.05 2.48
CA ARG A 591 9.59 60.16 1.09
C ARG A 591 10.13 61.10 -0.02
N ALA A 592 10.02 60.53 -1.23
CA ALA A 592 9.84 61.12 -2.58
C ALA A 592 11.06 61.09 -3.53
N SER A 593 10.79 61.27 -4.83
CA SER A 593 11.56 60.72 -5.96
C SER A 593 11.99 61.77 -7.01
N LEU A 594 12.64 61.29 -8.09
CA LEU A 594 13.15 61.98 -9.29
C LEU A 594 14.57 62.58 -9.15
N SER A 595 15.43 62.59 -10.19
CA SER A 595 15.53 61.73 -11.40
C SER A 595 16.83 62.02 -12.16
N ASN A 596 17.39 61.02 -12.85
CA ASN A 596 18.32 61.10 -14.00
C ASN A 596 19.64 61.90 -13.87
N ILE A 597 20.76 61.22 -14.14
CA ILE A 597 21.86 61.74 -14.98
C ILE A 597 22.54 60.57 -15.71
N SER A 598 23.27 60.88 -16.78
CA SER A 598 23.58 59.97 -17.90
C SER A 598 24.77 59.01 -17.70
N SER A 599 24.58 57.79 -18.21
CA SER A 599 25.58 56.89 -18.82
C SER A 599 27.08 57.17 -18.64
N MET A 600 27.78 56.24 -17.98
CA MET A 600 29.06 55.74 -18.47
C MET A 600 28.97 54.21 -18.64
N ALA A 601 29.55 53.69 -19.71
CA ALA A 601 29.70 52.25 -19.89
C ALA A 601 30.89 51.76 -19.04
N GLY A 602 30.61 50.96 -18.01
CA GLY A 602 31.64 50.42 -17.13
C GLY A 602 31.12 49.24 -16.33
N VAL A 603 31.68 48.05 -16.62
CA VAL A 603 31.66 46.80 -15.83
C VAL A 603 30.42 46.59 -14.96
N ALA A 604 29.46 45.79 -15.46
CA ALA A 604 28.40 45.25 -14.62
C ALA A 604 29.00 44.53 -13.39
N PRO A 605 28.50 44.76 -12.17
CA PRO A 605 29.12 44.25 -10.96
C PRO A 605 29.09 42.72 -10.95
N THR A 606 30.28 42.11 -11.00
CA THR A 606 30.45 40.66 -10.97
C THR A 606 29.74 40.08 -9.75
N VAL A 607 28.73 39.24 -9.97
CA VAL A 607 27.99 38.58 -8.89
C VAL A 607 28.93 37.59 -8.21
N THR A 608 29.60 38.02 -7.14
CA THR A 608 30.48 37.16 -6.34
C THR A 608 29.67 35.99 -5.78
N PRO A 609 29.98 34.73 -6.15
CA PRO A 609 29.23 33.58 -5.67
C PRO A 609 29.42 33.43 -4.16
N ALA A 610 28.32 33.23 -3.44
CA ALA A 610 28.37 32.83 -2.05
C ALA A 610 28.95 31.41 -1.92
N ARG A 611 29.60 31.09 -0.78
CA ARG A 611 30.21 29.77 -0.59
C ARG A 611 29.14 28.66 -0.65
N PRO A 612 29.37 27.55 -1.38
CA PRO A 612 28.45 26.41 -1.41
C PRO A 612 28.13 25.90 0.00
N ARG A 613 26.90 25.43 0.22
CA ARG A 613 26.47 24.99 1.56
C ARG A 613 27.26 23.75 2.00
N ALA A 614 27.62 23.70 3.28
CA ALA A 614 28.15 22.49 3.89
C ALA A 614 27.11 21.35 3.83
N ILE A 615 27.55 20.17 3.39
CA ILE A 615 26.77 18.93 3.44
C ILE A 615 26.96 18.31 4.81
N SER A 616 25.89 17.81 5.42
CA SER A 616 25.89 17.25 6.78
C SER A 616 25.21 15.88 6.83
N VAL A 617 25.95 14.88 7.33
CA VAL A 617 25.47 13.52 7.56
C VAL A 617 25.56 13.20 9.05
N MET A 618 24.53 12.55 9.58
CA MET A 618 24.50 12.00 10.93
C MET A 618 24.34 10.47 10.83
N TYR A 619 25.38 9.73 11.19
CA TYR A 619 25.33 8.26 11.28
C TYR A 619 25.10 7.85 12.74
N ALA A 620 24.00 7.17 13.00
CA ALA A 620 23.59 6.70 14.32
C ALA A 620 22.66 5.47 14.16
N PRO A 621 23.16 4.29 13.72
CA PRO A 621 22.32 3.13 13.38
C PRO A 621 21.44 2.68 14.55
N ASN A 622 22.06 2.49 15.72
CA ASN A 622 21.38 2.20 16.99
C ASN A 622 20.70 3.43 17.63
N GLY A 623 20.95 4.63 17.08
CA GLY A 623 20.44 5.91 17.55
C GLY A 623 21.05 6.43 18.86
N VAL A 624 20.89 7.72 19.09
CA VAL A 624 21.47 8.46 20.23
C VAL A 624 20.44 9.46 20.80
N PRO A 625 20.39 9.70 22.13
CA PRO A 625 19.49 10.70 22.69
C PRO A 625 19.80 12.11 22.15
N TYR A 626 18.82 12.80 21.56
CA TYR A 626 19.00 14.14 20.95
C TYR A 626 19.71 15.16 21.87
N ARG A 627 19.46 15.09 23.19
CA ARG A 627 20.15 15.91 24.21
C ARG A 627 21.67 15.77 24.22
N ASP A 628 22.21 14.64 23.80
CA ASP A 628 23.65 14.35 23.79
C ASP A 628 24.29 14.85 22.47
N LEU A 629 23.50 15.03 21.40
CA LEU A 629 23.88 15.73 20.16
C LEU A 629 23.94 17.26 20.33
N LEU A 630 23.16 17.86 21.25
CA LEU A 630 23.06 19.32 21.44
C LEU A 630 24.40 20.09 21.49
N PRO A 631 25.49 19.60 22.12
CA PRO A 631 26.78 20.29 22.09
C PRO A 631 27.36 20.39 20.67
N TYR A 632 27.32 19.30 19.90
CA TYR A 632 27.79 19.22 18.52
C TYR A 632 26.94 20.09 17.58
N ILE A 633 25.62 20.04 17.74
CA ILE A 633 24.66 20.88 17.00
C ILE A 633 25.00 22.37 17.17
N ARG A 634 25.22 22.81 18.42
CA ARG A 634 25.47 24.21 18.79
C ARG A 634 26.85 24.73 18.39
N THR A 635 27.89 23.89 18.44
CA THR A 635 29.28 24.33 18.24
C THR A 635 29.91 23.91 16.91
N HIS A 636 29.30 22.99 16.17
CA HIS A 636 29.76 22.57 14.83
C HIS A 636 28.73 22.86 13.74
N LEU A 637 27.53 22.25 13.83
CA LEU A 637 26.55 22.31 12.72
C LEU A 637 26.01 23.72 12.47
N LEU A 638 25.54 24.42 13.51
CA LEU A 638 25.05 25.80 13.38
C LEU A 638 26.16 26.77 12.94
N GLN A 639 27.37 26.66 13.51
CA GLN A 639 28.49 27.54 13.18
C GLN A 639 29.03 27.34 11.75
N ARG A 640 28.72 26.21 11.10
CA ARG A 640 29.11 25.89 9.72
C ARG A 640 27.97 26.06 8.69
N GLY A 641 26.80 26.55 9.10
CA GLY A 641 25.61 26.64 8.22
C GLY A 641 25.04 25.28 7.78
N ALA A 642 25.43 24.21 8.48
CA ALA A 642 25.22 22.82 8.09
C ALA A 642 23.89 22.23 8.59
N LEU A 643 22.92 23.09 8.92
CA LEU A 643 21.51 22.75 9.14
C LEU A 643 20.61 23.51 8.14
N PRO A 644 19.46 22.99 7.68
CA PRO A 644 18.89 21.65 7.96
C PRO A 644 19.84 20.49 7.62
N LEU A 645 19.77 19.40 8.39
CA LEU A 645 20.62 18.22 8.20
C LEU A 645 20.41 17.64 6.79
N THR A 646 21.48 17.28 6.08
CA THR A 646 21.35 16.78 4.70
C THR A 646 20.89 15.33 4.68
N LEU A 647 21.51 14.48 5.51
CA LEU A 647 21.22 13.04 5.57
C LEU A 647 21.28 12.52 7.02
N LEU A 648 20.27 11.74 7.41
CA LEU A 648 20.26 10.92 8.62
C LEU A 648 20.35 9.44 8.23
N LEU A 649 21.29 8.70 8.84
CA LEU A 649 21.45 7.26 8.71
C LEU A 649 21.16 6.64 10.09
N HIS A 650 19.98 6.06 10.27
CA HIS A 650 19.45 5.63 11.59
C HIS A 650 18.37 4.55 11.38
N SER A 651 18.37 3.47 12.17
CA SER A 651 17.44 2.33 12.01
C SER A 651 15.96 2.70 12.10
N PHE A 652 15.16 2.16 11.18
CA PHE A 652 13.69 2.19 11.29
C PHE A 652 13.21 1.26 12.40
N ASP A 653 13.79 0.06 12.50
CA ASP A 653 13.38 -0.99 13.43
C ASP A 653 13.87 -0.74 14.86
N GLN A 654 13.09 -1.18 15.84
CA GLN A 654 13.36 -1.06 17.28
C GLN A 654 13.44 -2.47 17.92
N ALA A 655 14.58 -2.96 18.43
CA ALA A 655 14.58 -3.05 19.89
C ALA A 655 15.36 -3.99 20.84
N LYS A 656 14.59 -4.47 21.81
CA LYS A 656 14.85 -4.25 23.24
C LYS A 656 15.02 -5.57 23.99
N LEU A 657 15.99 -5.62 24.87
CA LEU A 657 16.10 -6.61 25.94
C LEU A 657 15.50 -6.06 27.25
N PRO A 658 15.26 -6.93 28.26
CA PRO A 658 15.05 -6.51 29.64
C PRO A 658 16.17 -5.59 30.13
N TRP A 659 15.85 -4.67 31.05
CA TRP A 659 16.80 -3.66 31.53
C TRP A 659 18.06 -4.26 32.18
N TYR A 660 17.94 -5.44 32.79
CA TYR A 660 19.05 -6.19 33.39
C TYR A 660 19.86 -7.04 32.38
N LEU A 661 19.44 -7.09 31.11
CA LEU A 661 20.16 -7.72 29.99
C LEU A 661 20.65 -6.68 28.95
N GLY A 662 20.65 -5.39 29.30
CA GLY A 662 21.15 -4.30 28.45
C GLY A 662 20.11 -3.24 28.06
N GLY A 663 18.82 -3.56 28.13
CA GLY A 663 17.75 -2.60 27.82
C GLY A 663 17.57 -2.36 26.31
N ASN A 664 17.55 -1.09 25.87
CA ASN A 664 17.43 -0.78 24.45
C ASN A 664 18.71 -1.17 23.70
N ILE A 665 18.60 -1.77 22.51
CA ILE A 665 19.74 -2.04 21.61
C ILE A 665 19.77 -0.98 20.51
N THR A 666 18.69 -0.84 19.74
CA THR A 666 18.48 0.29 18.79
C THR A 666 17.26 1.14 19.21
N THR A 667 17.27 2.45 19.00
CA THR A 667 16.10 3.27 19.36
C THR A 667 14.98 3.24 18.31
N GLY A 668 15.28 2.80 17.08
CA GLY A 668 14.34 2.70 15.96
C GLY A 668 13.64 4.02 15.59
N ALA A 669 12.50 3.92 14.90
CA ALA A 669 11.73 5.06 14.42
C ALA A 669 11.44 6.14 15.50
N PRO A 670 11.05 5.83 16.75
CA PRO A 670 10.81 6.86 17.78
C PRO A 670 12.06 7.68 18.15
N GLY A 671 13.26 7.10 18.02
CA GLY A 671 14.52 7.83 18.15
C GLY A 671 14.80 8.70 16.92
N GLY A 672 14.64 8.12 15.73
CA GLY A 672 14.94 8.76 14.45
C GLY A 672 14.03 9.95 14.15
N ILE A 673 12.72 9.84 14.41
CA ILE A 673 11.73 10.92 14.25
C ILE A 673 12.12 12.15 15.07
N ASN A 674 12.60 11.95 16.30
CA ASN A 674 13.03 13.04 17.19
C ASN A 674 14.27 13.76 16.63
N ILE A 675 15.27 13.01 16.15
CA ILE A 675 16.47 13.57 15.51
C ILE A 675 16.10 14.27 14.19
N ALA A 676 15.30 13.64 13.34
CA ALA A 676 14.88 14.14 12.04
C ALA A 676 14.10 15.46 12.14
N ARG A 677 13.08 15.52 13.00
CA ARG A 677 12.32 16.76 13.28
C ARG A 677 13.21 17.85 13.85
N SER A 678 14.01 17.53 14.87
CA SER A 678 14.80 18.53 15.61
C SER A 678 16.00 19.07 14.83
N LEU A 679 16.47 18.35 13.80
CA LEU A 679 17.52 18.80 12.87
C LEU A 679 16.99 19.21 11.49
N MET A 680 15.67 19.13 11.29
CA MET A 680 14.99 19.33 10.00
C MET A 680 15.66 18.53 8.87
N ALA A 681 15.88 17.23 9.10
CA ALA A 681 16.54 16.35 8.13
C ALA A 681 15.87 16.42 6.74
N ARG A 682 16.69 16.50 5.69
CA ARG A 682 16.24 16.52 4.29
C ARG A 682 16.03 15.11 3.73
N CYS A 683 16.86 14.17 4.14
CA CYS A 683 16.69 12.74 3.86
C CYS A 683 16.99 11.92 5.12
N TRP A 684 16.26 10.82 5.31
CA TRP A 684 16.51 9.81 6.33
C TRP A 684 16.48 8.43 5.67
N LEU A 685 17.62 7.74 5.68
CA LEU A 685 17.74 6.35 5.27
C LEU A 685 17.80 5.43 6.47
N SER A 686 17.17 4.27 6.37
CA SER A 686 17.34 3.22 7.36
C SER A 686 18.77 2.68 7.31
N ALA A 687 19.48 2.80 8.43
CA ALA A 687 20.71 2.04 8.67
C ALA A 687 20.33 0.84 9.55
N HIS A 688 20.27 -0.35 8.94
CA HIS A 688 19.93 -1.59 9.62
C HIS A 688 21.21 -2.28 10.14
N ASP A 689 21.18 -2.63 11.43
CA ASP A 689 21.99 -3.69 12.01
C ASP A 689 21.00 -4.87 12.22
N GLU A 690 21.16 -6.02 11.56
CA GLU A 690 20.15 -7.08 11.68
C GLU A 690 20.11 -7.71 13.09
N ILE A 691 18.91 -7.96 13.58
CA ILE A 691 18.69 -8.96 14.63
C ILE A 691 18.51 -10.32 13.93
N ARG A 692 19.66 -10.90 13.57
CA ARG A 692 19.81 -12.03 12.65
C ARG A 692 19.10 -13.31 13.12
N GLY A 693 18.65 -14.12 12.16
CA GLY A 693 17.53 -15.06 12.33
C GLY A 693 17.76 -16.44 12.98
N HIS A 694 18.96 -16.81 13.43
CA HIS A 694 19.25 -18.17 13.95
C HIS A 694 19.82 -18.15 15.37
N GLN A 695 19.01 -17.68 16.32
CA GLN A 695 19.48 -17.33 17.65
C GLN A 695 19.54 -18.50 18.63
N HIS A 696 20.70 -19.16 18.68
CA HIS A 696 21.08 -20.01 19.82
C HIS A 696 21.81 -19.16 20.87
N GLY A 697 21.13 -18.90 21.99
CA GLY A 697 21.66 -18.17 23.15
C GLY A 697 20.56 -17.87 24.18
N ALA A 698 20.91 -17.77 25.47
CA ALA A 698 19.91 -17.54 26.53
C ALA A 698 19.22 -16.16 26.44
N SER A 699 19.94 -15.16 25.93
CA SER A 699 19.48 -13.78 25.69
C SER A 699 18.39 -13.68 24.61
N ALA A 700 18.42 -14.55 23.60
CA ALA A 700 17.52 -14.55 22.45
C ALA A 700 16.03 -14.58 22.84
N LYS A 701 15.67 -15.40 23.84
CA LYS A 701 14.29 -15.59 24.32
C LYS A 701 13.64 -14.32 24.89
N TYR A 702 14.41 -13.26 25.14
CA TYR A 702 13.95 -12.03 25.76
C TYR A 702 14.01 -10.82 24.81
N LEU A 703 14.49 -11.00 23.58
CA LEU A 703 14.71 -9.93 22.61
C LEU A 703 13.40 -9.57 21.89
N ARG A 704 12.93 -8.32 22.06
CA ARG A 704 11.72 -7.81 21.41
C ARG A 704 12.07 -6.88 20.27
N VAL A 705 11.74 -7.27 19.03
CA VAL A 705 11.91 -6.44 17.84
C VAL A 705 10.54 -5.97 17.35
N GLN A 706 10.40 -4.66 17.16
CA GLN A 706 9.31 -4.01 16.45
C GLN A 706 9.87 -3.51 15.12
N ARG A 707 9.44 -4.12 14.02
CA ARG A 707 9.74 -3.65 12.67
C ARG A 707 8.85 -2.45 12.32
N VAL A 708 9.36 -1.51 11.53
CA VAL A 708 8.63 -0.30 11.13
C VAL A 708 8.93 0.03 9.67
N GLU A 709 7.89 0.14 8.84
CA GLU A 709 8.06 0.40 7.41
C GLU A 709 8.16 1.89 7.07
N ALA A 710 8.77 2.19 5.91
CA ALA A 710 9.09 3.54 5.48
C ALA A 710 7.86 4.47 5.46
N ASP A 711 6.70 3.97 5.01
CA ASP A 711 5.45 4.74 4.97
C ASP A 711 4.84 5.00 6.36
N GLU A 712 5.05 4.11 7.32
CA GLU A 712 4.65 4.38 8.70
C GLU A 712 5.50 5.51 9.29
N ILE A 713 6.80 5.55 9.01
CA ILE A 713 7.68 6.65 9.41
C ILE A 713 7.30 7.95 8.69
N ARG A 714 7.02 7.91 7.38
CA ARG A 714 6.51 9.07 6.63
C ARG A 714 5.24 9.63 7.26
N LYS A 715 4.34 8.79 7.78
CA LYS A 715 3.14 9.19 8.53
C LYS A 715 3.51 9.77 9.90
N GLN A 716 4.21 9.01 10.76
CA GLN A 716 4.58 9.41 12.12
C GLN A 716 5.40 10.70 12.16
N LEU A 717 6.22 11.00 11.14
CA LEU A 717 6.94 12.28 11.00
C LEU A 717 6.03 13.51 11.04
N TRP A 718 4.75 13.40 10.69
CA TRP A 718 3.78 14.52 10.69
C TRP A 718 2.77 14.48 11.86
N GLU A 719 2.77 13.45 12.70
CA GLU A 719 1.78 13.29 13.77
C GLU A 719 2.04 14.19 14.99
N GLY A 720 0.97 14.85 15.48
CA GLY A 720 1.03 15.82 16.57
C GLY A 720 1.52 17.22 16.15
N ASP A 721 1.29 18.20 17.01
CA ASP A 721 1.41 19.64 16.69
C ASP A 721 2.78 20.07 16.14
N ASP A 722 3.88 19.41 16.54
CA ASP A 722 5.22 19.72 16.02
C ASP A 722 5.39 19.24 14.57
N GLY A 723 4.86 18.06 14.25
CA GLY A 723 4.84 17.54 12.88
C GLY A 723 3.99 18.45 11.98
N GLU A 724 2.80 18.84 12.44
CA GLU A 724 1.94 19.76 11.69
C GLU A 724 2.56 21.16 11.55
N CYS A 725 3.22 21.69 12.59
CA CYS A 725 3.89 22.99 12.53
C CYS A 725 5.06 22.97 11.53
N LEU A 726 5.89 21.92 11.54
CA LEU A 726 6.98 21.77 10.57
C LEU A 726 6.44 21.59 9.14
N ARG A 727 5.34 20.84 8.95
CA ARG A 727 4.63 20.72 7.66
C ARG A 727 4.13 22.08 7.15
N ARG A 728 3.51 22.88 8.03
CA ARG A 728 3.07 24.26 7.73
C ARG A 728 4.25 25.21 7.44
N SER A 729 5.46 24.91 7.92
CA SER A 729 6.68 25.66 7.59
C SER A 729 7.34 25.25 6.26
N GLY A 730 6.76 24.31 5.52
CA GLY A 730 7.31 23.82 4.25
C GLY A 730 8.52 22.89 4.40
N TRP A 731 8.73 22.29 5.57
CA TRP A 731 9.74 21.23 5.72
C TRP A 731 9.29 19.94 5.02
N VAL A 732 10.25 19.27 4.38
CA VAL A 732 10.08 17.96 3.75
C VAL A 732 11.29 17.10 4.13
N CYS A 733 11.04 15.83 4.43
CA CYS A 733 12.05 14.82 4.70
C CYS A 733 11.79 13.60 3.82
N ASP A 734 12.75 13.26 2.96
CA ASP A 734 12.70 12.08 2.10
C ASP A 734 13.14 10.84 2.90
N VAL A 735 12.16 9.99 3.27
CA VAL A 735 12.39 8.76 4.03
C VAL A 735 12.47 7.58 3.06
N ARG A 736 13.58 6.84 3.04
CA ARG A 736 13.73 5.63 2.20
C ARG A 736 14.40 4.47 2.92
N LYS A 737 14.02 3.26 2.55
CA LYS A 737 14.80 2.03 2.71
C LYS A 737 15.50 1.81 1.36
N MET A 738 16.74 1.33 1.36
CA MET A 738 17.52 1.09 0.12
C MET A 738 17.84 -0.38 -0.01
N ASP A 739 17.66 -0.93 -1.21
CA ASP A 739 18.05 -2.32 -1.51
C ASP A 739 19.56 -2.44 -1.69
N VAL A 740 20.05 -3.68 -1.66
CA VAL A 740 21.45 -4.03 -1.97
C VAL A 740 21.88 -3.39 -3.29
N GLY A 741 23.00 -2.67 -3.29
CA GLY A 741 23.61 -2.08 -4.49
C GLY A 741 22.93 -0.84 -5.06
N LYS A 742 21.87 -0.31 -4.43
CA LYS A 742 21.25 0.96 -4.86
C LYS A 742 22.12 2.15 -4.47
N ALA A 743 22.09 3.22 -5.28
CA ALA A 743 22.74 4.49 -5.01
C ALA A 743 21.71 5.62 -4.79
N LEU A 744 22.10 6.69 -4.09
CA LEU A 744 21.28 7.90 -3.90
C LEU A 744 22.13 9.17 -4.02
N THR A 745 21.73 10.08 -4.91
CA THR A 745 22.42 11.36 -5.14
C THR A 745 21.67 12.49 -4.44
N LEU A 746 22.37 13.27 -3.59
CA LEU A 746 21.80 14.39 -2.83
C LEU A 746 22.42 15.73 -3.27
N GLY A 747 21.69 16.49 -4.09
CA GLY A 747 22.15 17.76 -4.67
C GLY A 747 22.05 19.00 -3.75
N GLN A 748 22.48 20.17 -4.25
CA GLN A 748 22.62 21.39 -3.45
C GLN A 748 21.30 22.15 -3.31
N ALA A 749 20.50 21.70 -2.33
CA ALA A 749 19.38 22.40 -1.70
C ALA A 749 18.13 22.72 -2.55
N ARG A 750 18.25 22.93 -3.87
CA ARG A 750 17.14 22.96 -4.84
C ARG A 750 16.81 21.56 -5.39
N ASP A 751 17.83 20.73 -5.60
CA ASP A 751 17.72 19.47 -6.37
C ASP A 751 17.11 18.30 -5.58
N LEU A 752 16.67 18.53 -4.34
CA LEU A 752 15.86 17.56 -3.57
C LEU A 752 14.42 17.44 -4.09
N LEU A 753 14.06 18.19 -5.13
CA LEU A 753 12.89 17.93 -5.99
C LEU A 753 13.23 17.13 -7.27
N ALA A 754 14.52 16.95 -7.60
CA ALA A 754 14.99 16.22 -8.78
C ALA A 754 15.38 14.76 -8.47
N GLY A 755 15.72 14.44 -7.22
CA GLY A 755 16.00 13.06 -6.77
C GLY A 755 14.79 12.11 -6.73
N MET A 756 13.66 12.49 -7.34
CA MET A 756 12.45 11.66 -7.47
C MET A 756 12.36 10.91 -8.80
N GLU A 757 13.29 11.17 -9.74
CA GLU A 757 13.32 10.50 -11.06
C GLU A 757 14.43 9.44 -11.11
N GLY A 758 14.07 8.26 -11.62
CA GLY A 758 15.00 7.17 -11.89
C GLY A 758 15.75 7.40 -13.20
N ASP A 759 16.87 8.12 -13.11
CA ASP A 759 17.98 8.18 -14.07
C ASP A 759 17.63 8.37 -15.56
N ARG A 760 17.51 9.65 -16.00
CA ARG A 760 17.66 10.01 -17.43
C ARG A 760 18.01 11.49 -17.71
N GLN A 761 19.07 12.03 -17.11
CA GLN A 761 19.67 13.30 -17.59
C GLN A 761 21.18 13.23 -17.82
N SER A 762 21.56 12.78 -19.03
CA SER A 762 22.93 12.89 -19.54
C SER A 762 22.99 13.15 -21.06
N GLN A 763 22.13 14.05 -21.58
CA GLN A 763 22.17 14.46 -23.00
C GLN A 763 22.08 15.99 -23.29
N LEU A 764 21.71 16.83 -22.31
CA LEU A 764 21.63 18.29 -22.50
C LEU A 764 23.01 19.00 -22.46
N LEU A 765 23.93 18.55 -23.32
CA LEU A 765 25.32 19.04 -23.31
C LEU A 765 26.04 19.04 -24.68
N ARG A 766 25.31 18.95 -25.80
CA ARG A 766 25.88 19.05 -27.17
C ARG A 766 25.16 20.03 -28.11
N ALA A 767 24.47 21.04 -27.57
CA ALA A 767 23.58 21.94 -28.33
C ALA A 767 23.98 23.43 -28.42
N CYS A 768 25.10 23.88 -27.82
CA CYS A 768 25.43 25.33 -27.72
C CYS A 768 26.78 25.77 -28.33
N LEU A 769 27.45 24.95 -29.15
CA LEU A 769 28.71 25.32 -29.82
C LEU A 769 28.75 24.89 -31.29
N ARG A 770 27.88 25.45 -32.15
CA ARG A 770 28.01 25.42 -33.63
C ARG A 770 26.98 26.29 -34.41
N SER A 771 26.95 27.62 -34.21
CA SER A 771 26.22 28.54 -35.14
C SER A 771 26.45 30.06 -34.91
N PHE A 772 27.72 30.53 -34.87
CA PHE A 772 27.98 31.94 -35.19
C PHE A 772 28.29 32.07 -36.69
N GLY A 773 27.29 32.51 -37.47
CA GLY A 773 27.33 32.50 -38.94
C GLY A 773 26.29 33.41 -39.59
N LEU A 774 26.48 34.73 -39.41
CA LEU A 774 26.02 35.85 -40.27
C LEU A 774 24.70 35.70 -41.07
N ALA A 775 23.69 36.50 -40.69
CA ALA A 775 23.06 37.57 -41.52
C ALA A 775 21.52 37.67 -41.51
N SER A 776 21.04 38.92 -41.69
CA SER A 776 19.68 39.38 -42.05
C SER A 776 18.56 39.33 -40.98
N PRO A 777 17.71 40.38 -40.84
CA PRO A 777 16.68 40.45 -39.79
C PRO A 777 15.23 40.30 -40.31
N ALA A 778 14.40 39.56 -39.57
CA ALA A 778 12.94 39.56 -39.75
C ALA A 778 12.18 39.51 -38.41
N ARG A 779 11.31 40.50 -38.21
CA ARG A 779 10.39 40.75 -37.07
C ARG A 779 10.04 39.55 -36.17
N GLN A 780 10.60 39.49 -34.96
CA GLN A 780 10.00 38.73 -33.86
C GLN A 780 8.85 39.53 -33.22
N ARG A 781 7.64 38.94 -33.19
CA ARG A 781 6.62 39.29 -32.19
C ARG A 781 6.95 38.52 -30.90
N ALA A 782 6.87 39.17 -29.75
CA ALA A 782 7.15 38.53 -28.47
C ALA A 782 6.01 37.58 -28.06
N TYR A 783 6.30 36.28 -27.96
CA TYR A 783 5.41 35.31 -27.33
C TYR A 783 5.63 35.30 -25.81
N GLN A 784 4.57 35.55 -25.04
CA GLN A 784 4.58 35.37 -23.59
C GLN A 784 4.39 33.89 -23.26
N LEU A 785 5.46 33.21 -22.80
CA LEU A 785 5.41 31.83 -22.32
C LEU A 785 4.78 31.74 -20.92
N ALA A 786 3.45 31.86 -20.88
CA ALA A 786 2.66 31.27 -19.79
C ALA A 786 2.66 29.75 -19.95
N ARG A 787 3.00 29.00 -18.89
CA ARG A 787 2.72 27.55 -18.84
C ARG A 787 1.21 27.37 -18.75
N ARG A 788 0.61 26.90 -19.84
CA ARG A 788 -0.80 26.47 -19.90
C ARG A 788 -0.88 24.95 -19.62
N THR A 789 -2.08 24.44 -19.40
CA THR A 789 -2.33 23.05 -18.97
C THR A 789 -3.61 22.56 -19.63
N VAL A 790 -3.66 21.29 -20.06
CA VAL A 790 -4.86 20.73 -20.69
C VAL A 790 -6.08 20.87 -19.79
N THR A 791 -7.11 21.53 -20.32
CA THR A 791 -8.43 21.71 -19.69
C THR A 791 -9.42 20.65 -20.17
N THR A 792 -10.70 20.79 -19.81
CA THR A 792 -11.80 19.90 -20.21
C THR A 792 -12.90 20.65 -20.96
N ASP A 793 -12.56 21.78 -21.59
CA ASP A 793 -13.52 22.60 -22.35
C ASP A 793 -13.79 21.97 -23.73
N ALA A 794 -14.97 21.39 -23.89
CA ALA A 794 -15.41 20.72 -25.11
C ALA A 794 -15.71 21.69 -26.27
N ALA A 795 -15.84 23.01 -26.01
CA ALA A 795 -16.18 24.04 -27.00
C ALA A 795 -14.94 24.75 -27.60
N SER A 796 -13.74 24.52 -27.06
CA SER A 796 -12.55 25.36 -27.26
C SER A 796 -11.86 25.36 -28.65
N SER A 797 -12.40 24.71 -29.68
CA SER A 797 -11.90 24.83 -31.07
C SER A 797 -12.55 26.01 -31.80
N HIS A 798 -11.87 26.57 -32.80
CA HIS A 798 -12.36 27.73 -33.56
C HIS A 798 -12.15 27.57 -35.07
N VAL A 799 -13.03 28.23 -35.83
CA VAL A 799 -13.05 28.35 -37.30
C VAL A 799 -13.56 29.77 -37.61
N GLU A 800 -12.98 30.47 -38.57
CA GLU A 800 -13.57 31.72 -39.08
C GLU A 800 -14.71 31.35 -40.04
N LYS A 801 -15.88 32.01 -39.96
CA LYS A 801 -17.10 31.54 -40.66
C LYS A 801 -16.93 31.48 -42.18
N GLU A 802 -16.13 32.39 -42.71
CA GLU A 802 -15.79 32.54 -44.11
C GLU A 802 -15.00 31.35 -44.68
N ASP A 803 -14.32 30.57 -43.83
CA ASP A 803 -13.58 29.36 -44.23
C ASP A 803 -14.48 28.11 -44.33
N VAL A 804 -15.75 28.19 -43.90
CA VAL A 804 -16.68 27.04 -43.89
C VAL A 804 -17.38 26.91 -45.26
N PRO A 805 -17.11 25.85 -46.05
CA PRO A 805 -17.64 25.72 -47.40
C PRO A 805 -19.14 25.47 -47.44
N ALA A 806 -19.80 25.84 -48.54
CA ALA A 806 -21.21 25.55 -48.76
C ALA A 806 -21.49 24.05 -48.97
N ASP A 807 -20.54 23.32 -49.58
CA ASP A 807 -20.59 21.87 -49.80
C ASP A 807 -20.32 21.10 -48.49
N ASP A 808 -21.03 19.98 -48.30
CA ASP A 808 -20.97 19.17 -47.09
C ASP A 808 -19.77 18.18 -47.08
N GLU A 809 -19.24 17.85 -48.27
CA GLU A 809 -18.09 16.97 -48.48
C GLU A 809 -16.76 17.73 -48.57
N ALA A 810 -16.79 19.06 -48.75
CA ALA A 810 -15.58 19.86 -48.91
C ALA A 810 -14.80 19.97 -47.58
N PRO A 811 -13.47 19.78 -47.60
CA PRO A 811 -12.63 19.90 -46.41
C PRO A 811 -12.38 21.37 -46.04
N PHE A 812 -12.25 21.63 -44.74
CA PHE A 812 -11.81 22.93 -44.21
C PHE A 812 -10.98 22.77 -42.92
N PRO A 813 -10.06 23.72 -42.65
CA PRO A 813 -9.18 23.66 -41.49
C PRO A 813 -9.90 24.13 -40.21
N VAL A 814 -10.01 23.23 -39.22
CA VAL A 814 -10.37 23.59 -37.85
C VAL A 814 -9.12 23.90 -37.04
N LYS A 815 -9.11 25.04 -36.34
CA LYS A 815 -8.06 25.34 -35.37
C LYS A 815 -8.45 24.81 -33.97
N LEU A 816 -7.61 23.94 -33.42
CA LEU A 816 -7.75 23.42 -32.06
C LEU A 816 -7.24 24.45 -31.04
N SER A 817 -7.66 24.29 -29.78
CA SER A 817 -7.18 25.13 -28.68
C SER A 817 -5.70 24.88 -28.40
N ASP A 818 -4.95 25.93 -28.04
CA ASP A 818 -3.62 25.80 -27.46
C ASP A 818 -3.63 24.88 -26.19
N GLU A 819 -4.81 24.70 -25.55
CA GLU A 819 -5.04 23.82 -24.39
C GLU A 819 -5.54 22.40 -24.75
N SER A 820 -5.68 22.06 -26.03
CA SER A 820 -6.10 20.71 -26.45
C SER A 820 -5.06 19.63 -26.12
N PHE A 821 -3.77 20.01 -26.07
CA PHE A 821 -2.62 19.11 -25.95
C PHE A 821 -1.58 19.57 -24.93
N GLU A 822 -0.92 18.61 -24.28
CA GLU A 822 0.24 18.81 -23.41
C GLU A 822 1.20 17.61 -23.58
N THR A 823 2.46 17.85 -23.96
CA THR A 823 3.41 16.80 -24.40
C THR A 823 4.53 16.50 -23.41
N TYR A 824 5.14 15.33 -23.58
CA TYR A 824 6.29 14.82 -22.84
C TYR A 824 7.22 14.06 -23.78
N GLU A 825 8.48 14.46 -23.90
CA GLU A 825 9.46 13.92 -24.87
C GLU A 825 8.94 13.85 -26.33
N LEU A 826 8.02 14.75 -26.69
CA LEU A 826 7.26 14.74 -27.95
C LEU A 826 6.98 16.18 -28.42
N ASP A 827 7.18 16.44 -29.72
CA ASP A 827 6.72 17.67 -30.35
C ASP A 827 5.18 17.73 -30.40
N PRO A 828 4.55 18.90 -30.18
CA PRO A 828 3.10 19.01 -30.19
C PRO A 828 2.50 18.59 -31.54
N PRO A 829 1.38 17.83 -31.54
CA PRO A 829 0.61 17.59 -32.76
C PRO A 829 0.16 18.90 -33.41
N PRO A 830 -0.14 18.92 -34.72
CA PRO A 830 -0.71 20.07 -35.38
C PRO A 830 -1.99 20.55 -34.67
N TYR A 831 -2.03 21.83 -34.30
CA TYR A 831 -3.23 22.50 -33.79
C TYR A 831 -4.21 22.89 -34.92
N THR A 832 -4.06 22.29 -36.09
CA THR A 832 -4.96 22.45 -37.25
C THR A 832 -5.37 21.07 -37.74
N LEU A 833 -6.66 20.86 -37.93
CA LEU A 833 -7.27 19.59 -38.30
C LEU A 833 -8.21 19.80 -39.48
N GLU A 834 -7.97 19.11 -40.59
CA GLU A 834 -8.92 19.07 -41.70
C GLU A 834 -10.14 18.21 -41.32
N THR A 835 -11.34 18.73 -41.63
CA THR A 835 -12.63 18.08 -41.39
C THR A 835 -13.61 18.45 -42.50
N THR A 836 -14.70 17.68 -42.68
CA THR A 836 -15.84 18.10 -43.51
C THR A 836 -17.08 18.35 -42.66
N LYS A 837 -18.09 19.05 -43.18
CA LYS A 837 -19.37 19.26 -42.48
C LYS A 837 -20.06 17.94 -42.18
N LYS A 838 -20.05 17.02 -43.15
CA LYS A 838 -20.56 15.65 -43.03
C LYS A 838 -19.87 14.86 -41.93
N GLU A 839 -18.54 15.00 -41.79
CA GLU A 839 -17.79 14.33 -40.73
C GLU A 839 -18.17 14.85 -39.33
N LEU A 840 -18.32 16.18 -39.17
CA LEU A 840 -18.82 16.79 -37.93
C LEU A 840 -20.24 16.29 -37.58
N LYS A 841 -21.14 16.25 -38.58
CA LYS A 841 -22.51 15.72 -38.45
C LYS A 841 -22.51 14.23 -38.07
N GLN A 842 -21.58 13.44 -38.59
CA GLN A 842 -21.45 12.01 -38.27
C GLN A 842 -20.89 11.78 -36.86
N MET A 843 -19.80 12.47 -36.46
CA MET A 843 -19.28 12.38 -35.08
C MET A 843 -20.34 12.80 -34.04
N TYR A 844 -21.19 13.77 -34.37
CA TYR A 844 -22.32 14.15 -33.53
C TYR A 844 -23.38 13.03 -33.44
N TYR A 845 -23.80 12.47 -34.59
CA TYR A 845 -24.71 11.32 -34.65
C TYR A 845 -24.21 10.14 -33.81
N ASP A 846 -22.93 9.78 -33.96
CA ASP A 846 -22.30 8.65 -33.29
C ASP A 846 -22.27 8.83 -31.77
N MET A 847 -21.86 10.02 -31.28
CA MET A 847 -21.87 10.29 -29.84
C MET A 847 -23.29 10.29 -29.25
N VAL A 848 -24.30 10.82 -29.96
CA VAL A 848 -25.71 10.74 -29.54
C VAL A 848 -26.20 9.29 -29.52
N ALA A 849 -25.80 8.47 -30.48
CA ALA A 849 -26.18 7.06 -30.54
C ALA A 849 -25.55 6.24 -29.40
N VAL A 850 -24.25 6.42 -29.12
CA VAL A 850 -23.57 5.80 -27.95
C VAL A 850 -24.25 6.25 -26.65
N ARG A 851 -24.50 7.55 -26.47
CA ARG A 851 -25.23 8.11 -25.31
C ARG A 851 -26.61 7.47 -25.16
N ARG A 852 -27.35 7.26 -26.25
CA ARG A 852 -28.69 6.63 -26.23
C ARG A 852 -28.62 5.14 -25.88
N MET A 853 -27.66 4.40 -26.44
CA MET A 853 -27.46 2.98 -26.15
C MET A 853 -27.15 2.75 -24.67
N GLU A 854 -26.26 3.56 -24.09
CA GLU A 854 -25.92 3.48 -22.66
C GLU A 854 -27.10 3.88 -21.76
N MET A 855 -27.95 4.82 -22.19
CA MET A 855 -29.22 5.13 -21.50
C MET A 855 -30.26 4.02 -21.61
N ALA A 856 -30.26 3.23 -22.70
CA ALA A 856 -31.08 2.02 -22.80
C ALA A 856 -30.56 0.92 -21.86
N ALA A 857 -29.24 0.72 -21.77
CA ALA A 857 -28.63 -0.21 -20.83
C ALA A 857 -28.91 0.17 -19.36
N ASP A 858 -28.83 1.45 -19.00
CA ASP A 858 -29.25 1.97 -17.68
C ASP A 858 -30.70 1.60 -17.35
N ARG A 859 -31.62 1.79 -18.30
CA ARG A 859 -33.05 1.43 -18.16
C ARG A 859 -33.22 -0.07 -17.97
N LEU A 860 -32.69 -0.88 -18.88
CA LEU A 860 -32.88 -2.33 -18.91
C LEU A 860 -32.24 -3.03 -17.70
N TYR A 861 -31.17 -2.48 -17.14
CA TYR A 861 -30.59 -2.95 -15.87
C TYR A 861 -31.50 -2.61 -14.68
N LYS A 862 -32.10 -1.40 -14.63
CA LYS A 862 -33.06 -1.02 -13.58
C LYS A 862 -34.37 -1.83 -13.66
N GLU A 863 -34.77 -2.22 -14.86
CA GLU A 863 -35.84 -3.19 -15.12
C GLU A 863 -35.45 -4.64 -14.79
N LYS A 864 -34.21 -4.90 -14.36
CA LYS A 864 -33.62 -6.22 -14.04
C LYS A 864 -33.53 -7.19 -15.23
N LYS A 865 -33.65 -6.69 -16.46
CA LYS A 865 -33.46 -7.48 -17.70
C LYS A 865 -31.99 -7.72 -18.00
N ILE A 866 -31.12 -6.75 -17.68
CA ILE A 866 -29.66 -6.92 -17.62
C ILE A 866 -29.27 -7.30 -16.18
N ARG A 867 -28.28 -8.20 -16.05
CA ARG A 867 -27.79 -8.71 -14.75
C ARG A 867 -26.26 -8.73 -14.69
N GLY A 868 -25.70 -8.91 -13.50
CA GLY A 868 -24.25 -8.99 -13.30
C GLY A 868 -23.58 -7.62 -13.34
N PHE A 869 -22.48 -7.50 -14.09
CA PHE A 869 -21.81 -6.21 -14.29
C PHE A 869 -22.42 -5.43 -15.46
N CYS A 870 -22.42 -4.11 -15.35
CA CYS A 870 -22.76 -3.18 -16.44
C CYS A 870 -22.02 -1.85 -16.20
N HIS A 871 -21.23 -1.41 -17.19
CA HIS A 871 -20.30 -0.29 -17.06
C HIS A 871 -20.52 0.76 -18.16
N LEU A 872 -21.33 1.77 -17.88
CA LEU A 872 -21.73 2.77 -18.87
C LEU A 872 -20.63 3.81 -19.13
N SER A 873 -20.33 4.11 -20.39
CA SER A 873 -19.38 5.15 -20.84
C SER A 873 -19.96 6.58 -20.87
N THR A 874 -21.12 6.83 -20.24
CA THR A 874 -21.80 8.13 -20.30
C THR A 874 -20.94 9.30 -19.85
N GLY A 875 -20.71 10.27 -20.76
CA GLY A 875 -19.81 11.41 -20.59
C GLY A 875 -18.43 11.25 -21.26
N GLN A 876 -18.12 10.05 -21.77
CA GLN A 876 -16.83 9.70 -22.39
C GLN A 876 -16.95 9.44 -23.90
N GLU A 877 -18.06 9.83 -24.54
CA GLU A 877 -18.38 9.46 -25.92
C GLU A 877 -17.35 9.98 -26.93
N ALA A 878 -16.75 11.15 -26.67
CA ALA A 878 -15.67 11.72 -27.46
C ALA A 878 -14.42 10.83 -27.53
N VAL A 879 -14.18 9.95 -26.55
CA VAL A 879 -13.03 9.03 -26.54
C VAL A 879 -13.23 7.97 -27.63
N ALA A 880 -14.33 7.21 -27.56
CA ALA A 880 -14.58 6.12 -28.50
C ALA A 880 -14.85 6.62 -29.94
N VAL A 881 -15.60 7.71 -30.09
CA VAL A 881 -15.90 8.28 -31.43
C VAL A 881 -14.66 8.94 -32.02
N GLY A 882 -13.92 9.75 -31.25
CA GLY A 882 -12.72 10.43 -31.74
C GLY A 882 -11.57 9.47 -32.07
N ILE A 883 -11.45 8.34 -31.37
CA ILE A 883 -10.53 7.26 -31.74
C ILE A 883 -10.95 6.66 -33.09
N GLU A 884 -12.22 6.29 -33.29
CA GLU A 884 -12.61 5.58 -34.51
C GLU A 884 -12.56 6.47 -35.76
N HIS A 885 -12.93 7.74 -35.67
CA HIS A 885 -12.77 8.72 -36.78
C HIS A 885 -11.30 9.07 -37.09
N ALA A 886 -10.35 8.51 -36.34
CA ALA A 886 -8.92 8.62 -36.58
C ALA A 886 -8.24 7.31 -37.05
N LEU A 887 -8.98 6.20 -37.10
CA LEU A 887 -8.47 4.87 -37.42
C LEU A 887 -9.09 4.31 -38.71
N THR A 888 -8.50 3.22 -39.21
CA THR A 888 -9.10 2.33 -40.20
C THR A 888 -9.70 1.09 -39.51
N LYS A 889 -10.47 0.29 -40.26
CA LYS A 889 -10.97 -1.01 -39.77
C LYS A 889 -9.87 -2.08 -39.67
N GLN A 890 -8.69 -1.82 -40.26
CA GLN A 890 -7.50 -2.67 -40.20
C GLN A 890 -6.63 -2.38 -38.97
N ASP A 891 -6.69 -1.16 -38.43
CA ASP A 891 -6.07 -0.84 -37.12
C ASP A 891 -6.84 -1.55 -35.99
N ALA A 892 -6.13 -1.91 -34.93
CA ALA A 892 -6.66 -2.71 -33.83
C ALA A 892 -7.01 -1.86 -32.60
N VAL A 893 -8.09 -2.21 -31.91
CA VAL A 893 -8.49 -1.58 -30.63
C VAL A 893 -8.72 -2.65 -29.56
N ILE A 894 -8.25 -2.42 -28.34
CA ILE A 894 -8.51 -3.26 -27.16
C ILE A 894 -8.73 -2.40 -25.92
N THR A 895 -9.68 -2.77 -25.05
CA THR A 895 -10.01 -1.99 -23.85
C THR A 895 -10.45 -2.88 -22.68
N SER A 896 -10.71 -2.26 -21.53
CA SER A 896 -11.26 -2.92 -20.34
C SER A 896 -12.80 -3.04 -20.42
N TYR A 897 -13.46 -3.43 -19.33
CA TYR A 897 -14.91 -3.75 -19.24
C TYR A 897 -15.89 -2.59 -19.51
N ARG A 898 -15.43 -1.38 -19.86
CA ARG A 898 -16.27 -0.22 -20.22
C ARG A 898 -16.34 -0.08 -21.74
N CYS A 899 -16.74 -1.17 -22.40
CA CYS A 899 -16.46 -1.39 -23.83
C CYS A 899 -17.61 -1.07 -24.79
N HIS A 900 -18.83 -0.78 -24.33
CA HIS A 900 -20.01 -0.73 -25.21
C HIS A 900 -19.86 0.25 -26.39
N GLY A 901 -19.40 1.48 -26.12
CA GLY A 901 -19.14 2.48 -27.17
C GLY A 901 -18.06 2.05 -28.16
N PHE A 902 -16.98 1.42 -27.70
CA PHE A 902 -15.94 0.87 -28.57
C PHE A 902 -16.44 -0.30 -29.42
N ALA A 903 -17.19 -1.23 -28.83
CA ALA A 903 -17.81 -2.34 -29.56
C ALA A 903 -18.74 -1.83 -30.68
N MET A 904 -19.52 -0.79 -30.40
CA MET A 904 -20.39 -0.14 -31.39
C MET A 904 -19.57 0.50 -32.51
N MET A 905 -18.62 1.39 -32.18
CA MET A 905 -17.80 2.09 -33.18
C MET A 905 -16.99 1.13 -34.06
N ARG A 906 -16.52 0.01 -33.50
CA ARG A 906 -15.81 -1.04 -34.25
C ARG A 906 -16.71 -1.94 -35.11
N GLY A 907 -18.03 -1.77 -35.08
CA GLY A 907 -18.97 -2.39 -36.01
C GLY A 907 -20.00 -3.33 -35.38
N GLY A 908 -20.04 -3.45 -34.05
CA GLY A 908 -21.11 -4.16 -33.36
C GLY A 908 -22.44 -3.41 -33.49
N ALA A 909 -23.44 -4.05 -34.11
CA ALA A 909 -24.79 -3.49 -34.19
C ALA A 909 -25.37 -3.30 -32.78
N VAL A 910 -26.13 -2.21 -32.56
CA VAL A 910 -26.69 -1.87 -31.24
C VAL A 910 -27.52 -3.02 -30.69
N LYS A 911 -28.27 -3.73 -31.54
CA LYS A 911 -29.07 -4.89 -31.14
C LYS A 911 -28.24 -6.09 -30.69
N SER A 912 -27.04 -6.28 -31.24
CA SER A 912 -26.12 -7.33 -30.80
C SER A 912 -25.47 -7.00 -29.44
N ILE A 913 -25.20 -5.72 -29.18
CA ILE A 913 -24.64 -5.23 -27.91
C ILE A 913 -25.70 -5.28 -26.80
N ILE A 914 -26.91 -4.78 -27.07
CA ILE A 914 -28.05 -4.85 -26.15
C ILE A 914 -28.52 -6.30 -25.97
N GLY A 915 -28.51 -7.11 -27.02
CA GLY A 915 -28.81 -8.55 -26.97
C GLY A 915 -27.84 -9.31 -26.07
N GLU A 916 -26.55 -9.01 -26.13
CA GLU A 916 -25.53 -9.60 -25.25
C GLU A 916 -25.74 -9.17 -23.79
N LEU A 917 -26.03 -7.89 -23.54
CA LEU A 917 -26.40 -7.38 -22.21
C LEU A 917 -27.66 -8.06 -21.64
N LEU A 918 -28.62 -8.40 -22.52
CA LEU A 918 -29.85 -9.13 -22.20
C LEU A 918 -29.67 -10.67 -22.20
N GLY A 919 -28.47 -11.18 -22.43
CA GLY A 919 -28.16 -12.62 -22.46
C GLY A 919 -28.91 -13.39 -23.57
N ARG A 920 -28.96 -12.84 -24.79
CA ARG A 920 -29.73 -13.38 -25.93
C ARG A 920 -28.86 -14.10 -26.95
N ARG A 921 -29.44 -15.03 -27.70
CA ARG A 921 -28.69 -15.88 -28.65
C ARG A 921 -28.06 -15.10 -29.81
N GLU A 922 -28.68 -14.00 -30.21
CA GLU A 922 -28.17 -13.06 -31.22
C GLU A 922 -27.31 -11.92 -30.62
N GLY A 923 -26.89 -12.06 -29.36
CA GLY A 923 -25.88 -11.20 -28.75
C GLY A 923 -24.52 -11.35 -29.43
N ILE A 924 -23.68 -10.30 -29.34
CA ILE A 924 -22.36 -10.24 -29.99
C ILE A 924 -21.37 -11.35 -29.55
N ALA A 925 -21.60 -11.98 -28.40
CA ALA A 925 -20.91 -13.17 -27.91
C ALA A 925 -21.91 -14.30 -27.57
N TYR A 926 -23.04 -14.35 -28.28
CA TYR A 926 -24.12 -15.34 -28.17
C TYR A 926 -24.77 -15.47 -26.78
N GLY A 927 -24.67 -14.43 -25.95
CA GLY A 927 -25.12 -14.42 -24.56
C GLY A 927 -24.14 -15.02 -23.55
N LYS A 928 -22.92 -15.42 -23.98
CA LYS A 928 -21.89 -16.00 -23.11
C LYS A 928 -21.04 -14.96 -22.37
N GLY A 929 -20.89 -13.74 -22.91
CA GLY A 929 -19.92 -12.74 -22.42
C GLY A 929 -20.51 -11.60 -21.58
N GLY A 930 -21.74 -11.18 -21.87
CA GLY A 930 -22.39 -10.04 -21.22
C GLY A 930 -21.66 -8.70 -21.41
N SER A 931 -21.90 -7.73 -20.50
CA SER A 931 -21.38 -6.36 -20.58
C SER A 931 -19.87 -6.25 -20.80
N MET A 932 -19.09 -7.15 -20.21
CA MET A 932 -17.64 -6.98 -20.10
C MET A 932 -16.85 -7.58 -21.25
N HIS A 933 -17.46 -8.45 -22.08
CA HIS A 933 -16.74 -9.35 -22.98
C HIS A 933 -17.38 -9.37 -24.38
N MET A 934 -17.30 -8.23 -25.06
CA MET A 934 -17.77 -8.03 -26.43
C MET A 934 -16.57 -7.94 -27.38
N PHE A 935 -16.61 -8.66 -28.51
CA PHE A 935 -15.52 -8.75 -29.49
C PHE A 935 -16.05 -8.47 -30.90
N ALA A 936 -15.22 -7.91 -31.78
CA ALA A 936 -15.56 -7.66 -33.19
C ALA A 936 -14.27 -7.65 -34.06
N PRO A 937 -14.35 -7.64 -35.40
CA PRO A 937 -13.18 -7.50 -36.26
C PRO A 937 -12.35 -6.24 -35.94
N GLY A 938 -11.07 -6.44 -35.60
CA GLY A 938 -10.18 -5.37 -35.12
C GLY A 938 -10.56 -4.80 -33.73
N PHE A 939 -11.42 -5.49 -32.96
CA PHE A 939 -11.78 -5.15 -31.58
C PHE A 939 -11.60 -6.35 -30.64
N TYR A 940 -10.47 -6.37 -29.94
CA TYR A 940 -9.97 -7.51 -29.18
C TYR A 940 -10.50 -7.56 -27.74
N GLY A 941 -11.75 -7.14 -27.54
CA GLY A 941 -12.48 -7.31 -26.30
C GLY A 941 -12.64 -6.05 -25.46
N GLY A 942 -13.76 -6.03 -24.74
CA GLY A 942 -13.74 -5.61 -23.35
C GLY A 942 -13.06 -6.68 -22.48
N ASN A 943 -12.29 -6.23 -21.49
CA ASN A 943 -11.49 -7.10 -20.62
C ASN A 943 -11.79 -6.84 -19.13
N GLY A 944 -12.22 -7.90 -18.43
CA GLY A 944 -12.65 -7.86 -17.03
C GLY A 944 -11.50 -7.69 -16.02
N ILE A 945 -10.32 -8.26 -16.31
CA ILE A 945 -9.16 -8.20 -15.43
C ILE A 945 -8.40 -6.88 -15.64
N VAL A 946 -8.33 -6.08 -14.59
CA VAL A 946 -7.77 -4.72 -14.64
C VAL A 946 -6.30 -4.73 -15.06
N GLY A 947 -6.02 -4.22 -16.25
CA GLY A 947 -4.67 -4.06 -16.80
C GLY A 947 -4.17 -5.22 -17.67
N ALA A 948 -4.85 -6.37 -17.66
CA ALA A 948 -4.45 -7.55 -18.44
C ALA A 948 -4.52 -7.33 -19.95
N GLN A 949 -5.38 -6.41 -20.40
CA GLN A 949 -5.50 -6.05 -21.81
C GLN A 949 -4.29 -5.28 -22.35
N VAL A 950 -3.42 -4.75 -21.47
CA VAL A 950 -2.28 -3.93 -21.89
C VAL A 950 -1.13 -4.75 -22.49
N PRO A 951 -0.63 -5.83 -21.84
CA PRO A 951 0.33 -6.74 -22.49
C PRO A 951 -0.30 -7.49 -23.69
N VAL A 952 -1.60 -7.84 -23.65
CA VAL A 952 -2.29 -8.44 -24.81
C VAL A 952 -2.32 -7.47 -26.00
N GLY A 953 -2.60 -6.19 -25.76
CA GLY A 953 -2.53 -5.13 -26.76
C GLY A 953 -1.13 -4.91 -27.35
N ALA A 954 -0.09 -4.99 -26.51
CA ALA A 954 1.29 -4.99 -27.00
C ALA A 954 1.60 -6.23 -27.87
N GLY A 955 1.06 -7.41 -27.51
CA GLY A 955 1.15 -8.62 -28.32
C GLY A 955 0.48 -8.49 -29.69
N ILE A 956 -0.67 -7.81 -29.78
CA ILE A 956 -1.36 -7.53 -31.05
C ILE A 956 -0.52 -6.56 -31.91
N ALA A 957 0.08 -5.53 -31.31
CA ALA A 957 0.98 -4.62 -32.01
C ALA A 957 2.25 -5.33 -32.53
N PHE A 958 2.82 -6.25 -31.74
CA PHE A 958 3.91 -7.12 -32.17
C PHE A 958 3.48 -8.03 -33.32
N ALA A 959 2.28 -8.62 -33.27
CA ALA A 959 1.77 -9.44 -34.37
C ALA A 959 1.67 -8.64 -35.68
N HIS A 960 1.14 -7.41 -35.65
CA HIS A 960 1.12 -6.53 -36.83
C HIS A 960 2.51 -6.18 -37.35
N GLN A 961 3.46 -5.86 -36.46
CA GLN A 961 4.85 -5.61 -36.83
C GLN A 961 5.48 -6.86 -37.50
N TYR A 962 5.25 -8.03 -36.92
CA TYR A 962 5.76 -9.33 -37.40
C TYR A 962 5.17 -9.73 -38.76
N THR A 963 3.91 -9.40 -39.03
CA THR A 963 3.28 -9.61 -40.35
C THR A 963 3.53 -8.46 -41.34
N GLY A 964 4.40 -7.49 -41.02
CA GLY A 964 4.70 -6.33 -41.87
C GLY A 964 3.49 -5.41 -42.11
N SER A 965 2.48 -5.47 -41.26
CA SER A 965 1.22 -4.74 -41.39
C SER A 965 1.37 -3.31 -40.86
N LYS A 966 1.15 -2.33 -41.74
CA LYS A 966 1.23 -0.89 -41.44
C LYS A 966 -0.05 -0.38 -40.75
N THR A 967 -0.32 -0.95 -39.59
CA THR A 967 -1.52 -0.75 -38.75
C THR A 967 -1.13 -0.47 -37.30
N ALA A 968 -1.81 0.46 -36.65
CA ALA A 968 -1.61 0.79 -35.24
C ALA A 968 -2.49 -0.08 -34.34
N THR A 969 -2.07 -0.29 -33.09
CA THR A 969 -2.92 -0.85 -32.03
C THR A 969 -3.19 0.18 -30.94
N VAL A 970 -4.46 0.49 -30.67
CA VAL A 970 -4.89 1.34 -29.55
C VAL A 970 -5.26 0.47 -28.34
N VAL A 971 -4.55 0.69 -27.23
CA VAL A 971 -4.56 -0.17 -26.05
C VAL A 971 -5.02 0.64 -24.84
N LEU A 972 -6.31 0.55 -24.53
CA LEU A 972 -6.98 1.41 -23.56
C LEU A 972 -7.03 0.82 -22.15
N TYR A 973 -6.81 1.66 -21.14
CA TYR A 973 -6.88 1.33 -19.71
C TYR A 973 -7.29 2.56 -18.87
N GLY A 974 -7.97 2.37 -17.75
CA GLY A 974 -8.40 3.48 -16.88
C GLY A 974 -7.31 4.01 -15.94
N ASP A 975 -7.51 5.19 -15.35
CA ASP A 975 -6.57 5.79 -14.38
C ASP A 975 -6.18 4.86 -13.22
N GLY A 976 -7.13 4.09 -12.67
CA GLY A 976 -6.84 3.06 -11.67
C GLY A 976 -5.97 1.91 -12.18
N ALA A 977 -6.16 1.50 -13.44
CA ALA A 977 -5.44 0.38 -14.06
C ALA A 977 -3.96 0.70 -14.37
N SER A 978 -3.64 1.99 -14.53
CA SER A 978 -2.27 2.47 -14.79
C SER A 978 -1.22 2.07 -13.74
N ASN A 979 -1.66 1.63 -12.55
CA ASN A 979 -0.82 1.23 -11.43
C ASN A 979 -0.48 -0.28 -11.41
N GLN A 980 -0.93 -1.05 -12.40
CA GLN A 980 -0.64 -2.48 -12.53
C GLN A 980 0.78 -2.74 -13.08
N GLY A 981 1.52 -3.68 -12.50
CA GLY A 981 2.93 -3.96 -12.89
C GLY A 981 3.08 -4.30 -14.38
N GLN A 982 2.22 -5.19 -14.88
CA GLN A 982 2.12 -5.58 -16.29
C GLN A 982 1.97 -4.43 -17.30
N VAL A 983 1.52 -3.25 -16.88
CA VAL A 983 1.46 -2.05 -17.74
C VAL A 983 2.87 -1.51 -18.00
N PHE A 984 3.73 -1.48 -16.98
CA PHE A 984 5.11 -1.05 -17.10
C PHE A 984 5.99 -2.10 -17.80
N GLU A 985 5.69 -3.38 -17.60
CA GLU A 985 6.33 -4.49 -18.36
C GLU A 985 5.99 -4.39 -19.85
N ALA A 986 4.71 -4.17 -20.19
CA ALA A 986 4.25 -3.93 -21.56
C ALA A 986 4.89 -2.67 -22.17
N PHE A 987 5.04 -1.57 -21.42
CA PHE A 987 5.79 -0.39 -21.86
C PHE A 987 7.25 -0.72 -22.17
N ASN A 988 7.93 -1.44 -21.29
CA ASN A 988 9.34 -1.80 -21.46
C ASN A 988 9.57 -2.65 -22.72
N MET A 989 8.78 -3.72 -22.89
CA MET A 989 8.84 -4.56 -24.09
C MET A 989 8.45 -3.79 -25.36
N ALA A 990 7.39 -2.97 -25.31
CA ALA A 990 6.94 -2.21 -26.45
C ALA A 990 7.96 -1.17 -26.93
N LYS A 991 8.72 -0.55 -26.02
CA LYS A 991 9.80 0.37 -26.44
C LYS A 991 11.06 -0.37 -26.88
N LEU A 992 11.38 -1.49 -26.24
CA LEU A 992 12.53 -2.34 -26.60
C LEU A 992 12.40 -2.91 -28.02
N TRP A 993 11.20 -3.32 -28.42
CA TRP A 993 10.90 -3.85 -29.76
C TRP A 993 10.32 -2.79 -30.73
N ASN A 994 10.20 -1.53 -30.28
CA ASN A 994 9.73 -0.39 -31.06
C ASN A 994 8.37 -0.65 -31.75
N LEU A 995 7.39 -1.13 -30.98
CA LEU A 995 6.08 -1.58 -31.47
C LEU A 995 5.16 -0.44 -31.92
N PRO A 996 4.28 -0.65 -32.91
CA PRO A 996 3.31 0.34 -33.40
C PRO A 996 2.07 0.45 -32.50
N VAL A 997 2.25 0.90 -31.25
CA VAL A 997 1.21 0.86 -30.20
C VAL A 997 0.94 2.21 -29.52
N LEU A 998 -0.35 2.52 -29.33
CA LEU A 998 -0.86 3.70 -28.63
C LEU A 998 -1.48 3.27 -27.29
N PHE A 999 -0.75 3.49 -26.19
CA PHE A 999 -1.19 3.15 -24.84
C PHE A 999 -2.08 4.25 -24.25
N GLY A 1000 -3.40 4.05 -24.25
CA GLY A 1000 -4.41 5.07 -23.90
C GLY A 1000 -4.91 5.00 -22.47
N CYS A 1001 -4.50 5.93 -21.61
CA CYS A 1001 -5.04 6.10 -20.26
C CYS A 1001 -6.33 6.93 -20.26
N GLU A 1002 -7.48 6.30 -20.04
CA GLU A 1002 -8.79 6.95 -19.83
C GLU A 1002 -8.89 7.55 -18.42
N ASN A 1003 -8.34 8.76 -18.23
CA ASN A 1003 -8.33 9.47 -16.96
C ASN A 1003 -9.68 10.12 -16.65
N ASN A 1004 -10.62 9.29 -16.18
CA ASN A 1004 -11.95 9.65 -15.69
C ASN A 1004 -11.95 10.06 -14.19
N LYS A 1005 -10.75 10.29 -13.63
CA LYS A 1005 -10.44 10.74 -12.27
C LYS A 1005 -10.70 9.74 -11.13
N TYR A 1006 -11.34 8.60 -11.38
CA TYR A 1006 -11.81 7.68 -10.34
C TYR A 1006 -11.73 6.18 -10.72
N GLY A 1007 -10.65 5.52 -10.32
CA GLY A 1007 -10.56 4.06 -10.23
C GLY A 1007 -11.52 3.49 -9.18
N MET A 1008 -12.67 2.98 -9.63
CA MET A 1008 -13.81 2.58 -8.79
C MET A 1008 -14.28 3.73 -7.88
N GLY A 1009 -13.97 3.69 -6.58
CA GLY A 1009 -14.25 4.75 -5.60
C GLY A 1009 -12.99 5.49 -5.09
N THR A 1010 -11.83 5.23 -5.69
CA THR A 1010 -10.56 5.86 -5.33
C THR A 1010 -10.19 6.89 -6.39
N SER A 1011 -10.06 8.15 -5.98
CA SER A 1011 -9.65 9.22 -6.88
C SER A 1011 -8.19 9.08 -7.31
N ALA A 1012 -7.85 9.61 -8.49
CA ALA A 1012 -6.50 9.56 -9.07
C ALA A 1012 -5.39 9.95 -8.07
N ALA A 1013 -5.57 11.04 -7.32
CA ALA A 1013 -4.59 11.51 -6.32
C ALA A 1013 -4.51 10.66 -5.03
N ARG A 1014 -5.32 9.60 -4.91
CA ARG A 1014 -5.27 8.60 -3.84
C ARG A 1014 -4.76 7.22 -4.33
N SER A 1015 -4.80 6.96 -5.63
CA SER A 1015 -4.31 5.71 -6.25
C SER A 1015 -2.93 5.86 -6.90
N SER A 1016 -2.58 7.05 -7.36
CA SER A 1016 -1.39 7.32 -8.18
C SER A 1016 -0.54 8.45 -7.60
N ALA A 1017 0.74 8.17 -7.31
CA ALA A 1017 1.69 9.22 -6.89
C ALA A 1017 2.00 10.23 -8.02
N LEU A 1018 2.01 9.76 -9.27
CA LEU A 1018 2.06 10.58 -10.48
C LEU A 1018 0.71 10.48 -11.21
N THR A 1019 -0.09 11.53 -11.12
CA THR A 1019 -1.41 11.65 -11.77
C THR A 1019 -1.35 12.24 -13.18
N GLU A 1020 -0.14 12.50 -13.69
CA GLU A 1020 0.13 12.86 -15.08
C GLU A 1020 0.39 11.56 -15.86
N TYR A 1021 -0.69 10.93 -16.32
CA TYR A 1021 -0.65 9.57 -16.81
C TYR A 1021 0.10 9.43 -18.14
N TYR A 1022 0.13 10.48 -18.96
CA TYR A 1022 0.93 10.54 -20.19
C TYR A 1022 2.45 10.39 -19.95
N LYS A 1023 2.96 10.73 -18.76
CA LYS A 1023 4.38 10.60 -18.40
C LYS A 1023 4.76 9.21 -17.87
N ARG A 1024 3.77 8.34 -17.64
CA ARG A 1024 3.98 7.02 -16.98
C ARG A 1024 4.81 6.05 -17.81
N GLY A 1025 4.93 6.31 -19.12
CA GLY A 1025 5.82 5.59 -20.03
C GLY A 1025 7.31 5.87 -19.83
N GLN A 1026 7.69 6.87 -19.02
CA GLN A 1026 9.07 7.28 -18.71
C GLN A 1026 9.93 7.60 -19.94
N TYR A 1027 10.46 6.58 -20.62
CA TYR A 1027 11.22 6.68 -21.87
C TYR A 1027 10.35 6.51 -23.13
N ILE A 1028 9.04 6.29 -22.97
CA ILE A 1028 8.05 6.38 -24.05
C ILE A 1028 7.48 7.81 -24.06
N PRO A 1029 7.48 8.51 -25.22
CA PRO A 1029 6.89 9.84 -25.32
C PRO A 1029 5.39 9.86 -25.04
N GLY A 1030 4.93 10.98 -24.48
CA GLY A 1030 3.58 11.15 -23.94
C GLY A 1030 2.81 12.32 -24.55
N LEU A 1031 1.50 12.14 -24.72
CA LEU A 1031 0.55 13.17 -25.14
C LEU A 1031 -0.71 13.14 -24.27
N LYS A 1032 -0.98 14.22 -23.54
CA LYS A 1032 -2.21 14.43 -22.77
C LYS A 1032 -3.18 15.27 -23.58
N ILE A 1033 -4.45 14.87 -23.55
CA ILE A 1033 -5.48 15.26 -24.52
C ILE A 1033 -6.74 15.71 -23.77
N ASN A 1034 -7.33 16.84 -24.16
CA ASN A 1034 -8.68 17.21 -23.75
C ASN A 1034 -9.70 16.24 -24.37
N ALA A 1035 -10.02 15.16 -23.67
CA ALA A 1035 -10.91 14.10 -24.14
C ALA A 1035 -12.38 14.31 -23.72
N MET A 1036 -12.76 15.57 -23.53
CA MET A 1036 -14.14 16.04 -23.69
C MET A 1036 -14.36 16.65 -25.08
N ASP A 1037 -13.30 16.92 -25.85
CA ASP A 1037 -13.37 17.44 -27.22
C ASP A 1037 -13.03 16.34 -28.24
N VAL A 1038 -14.02 15.89 -29.02
CA VAL A 1038 -13.85 14.82 -30.00
C VAL A 1038 -12.84 15.17 -31.11
N LEU A 1039 -12.68 16.46 -31.42
CA LEU A 1039 -11.72 16.90 -32.44
C LEU A 1039 -10.28 16.82 -31.94
N ALA A 1040 -10.05 17.13 -30.66
CA ALA A 1040 -8.75 16.93 -30.02
C ALA A 1040 -8.39 15.44 -29.93
N VAL A 1041 -9.36 14.56 -29.64
CA VAL A 1041 -9.16 13.11 -29.67
C VAL A 1041 -8.82 12.63 -31.08
N LYS A 1042 -9.59 13.02 -32.11
CA LYS A 1042 -9.33 12.67 -33.51
C LYS A 1042 -7.92 13.07 -33.94
N ALA A 1043 -7.54 14.34 -33.76
CA ALA A 1043 -6.22 14.84 -34.16
C ALA A 1043 -5.07 14.13 -33.42
N ALA A 1044 -5.19 13.89 -32.11
CA ALA A 1044 -4.18 13.18 -31.34
C ALA A 1044 -3.99 11.72 -31.80
N VAL A 1045 -5.08 11.03 -32.15
CA VAL A 1045 -5.03 9.63 -32.59
C VAL A 1045 -4.57 9.53 -34.04
N GLN A 1046 -4.92 10.47 -34.91
CA GLN A 1046 -4.38 10.55 -36.28
C GLN A 1046 -2.87 10.79 -36.26
N TYR A 1047 -2.39 11.75 -35.44
CA TYR A 1047 -0.96 11.96 -35.20
C TYR A 1047 -0.29 10.70 -34.63
N GLY A 1048 -0.90 10.07 -33.63
CA GLY A 1048 -0.37 8.85 -33.01
C GLY A 1048 -0.27 7.68 -33.98
N ARG A 1049 -1.27 7.49 -34.84
CA ARG A 1049 -1.29 6.47 -35.89
C ARG A 1049 -0.18 6.69 -36.92
N GLN A 1050 0.03 7.93 -37.35
CA GLN A 1050 1.14 8.30 -38.22
C GLN A 1050 2.49 8.01 -37.54
N TYR A 1051 2.68 8.49 -36.31
CA TYR A 1051 3.92 8.32 -35.53
C TYR A 1051 4.29 6.84 -35.32
N THR A 1052 3.31 6.02 -34.92
CA THR A 1052 3.53 4.61 -34.54
C THR A 1052 3.64 3.68 -35.74
N ALA A 1053 2.71 3.75 -36.69
CA ALA A 1053 2.51 2.71 -37.71
C ALA A 1053 2.91 3.14 -39.13
N VAL A 1054 3.22 4.41 -39.37
CA VAL A 1054 3.70 4.90 -40.68
C VAL A 1054 5.16 5.32 -40.59
N ASP A 1055 5.49 6.17 -39.60
CA ASP A 1055 6.83 6.70 -39.33
C ASP A 1055 7.76 5.72 -38.56
N ASP A 1056 7.23 4.59 -38.07
CA ASP A 1056 7.93 3.56 -37.29
C ASP A 1056 8.70 4.07 -36.05
N LYS A 1057 8.22 5.13 -35.38
CA LYS A 1057 8.90 5.74 -34.20
C LYS A 1057 8.68 4.97 -32.87
N GLY A 1058 7.99 3.84 -32.94
CA GLY A 1058 7.64 2.99 -31.80
C GLY A 1058 6.48 3.56 -30.98
N PRO A 1059 6.32 3.13 -29.71
CA PRO A 1059 5.10 3.41 -28.94
C PRO A 1059 4.94 4.87 -28.52
N LEU A 1060 3.70 5.24 -28.20
CA LEU A 1060 3.32 6.46 -27.46
C LEU A 1060 2.42 6.13 -26.27
N VAL A 1061 2.43 6.96 -25.24
CA VAL A 1061 1.44 6.96 -24.15
C VAL A 1061 0.50 8.16 -24.30
N LEU A 1062 -0.81 7.92 -24.30
CA LEU A 1062 -1.85 8.93 -24.42
C LEU A 1062 -2.59 9.06 -23.08
N GLU A 1063 -2.90 10.28 -22.63
CA GLU A 1063 -3.83 10.52 -21.52
C GLU A 1063 -5.09 11.21 -22.02
N TYR A 1064 -6.20 10.47 -22.06
CA TYR A 1064 -7.52 11.00 -22.35
C TYR A 1064 -8.11 11.60 -21.08
N VAL A 1065 -8.05 12.93 -20.94
CA VAL A 1065 -8.64 13.67 -19.81
C VAL A 1065 -10.15 13.74 -20.04
N THR A 1066 -10.91 12.85 -19.40
CA THR A 1066 -12.35 12.66 -19.63
C THR A 1066 -13.13 12.56 -18.30
N TYR A 1067 -14.43 12.28 -18.33
CA TYR A 1067 -15.25 12.14 -17.12
C TYR A 1067 -16.48 11.23 -17.31
N ARG A 1068 -16.73 10.33 -16.34
CA ARG A 1068 -17.94 9.48 -16.32
C ARG A 1068 -19.04 10.05 -15.43
N TYR A 1069 -20.25 10.21 -15.97
CA TYR A 1069 -21.39 10.70 -15.19
C TYR A 1069 -21.96 9.62 -14.26
N GLY A 1070 -22.08 8.38 -14.74
CA GLY A 1070 -22.48 7.24 -13.94
C GLY A 1070 -21.46 6.90 -12.84
N GLY A 1071 -21.89 6.09 -11.87
CA GLY A 1071 -20.99 5.41 -10.94
C GLY A 1071 -20.02 4.47 -11.66
N HIS A 1072 -19.25 3.69 -10.90
CA HIS A 1072 -18.27 2.78 -11.47
C HIS A 1072 -18.95 1.76 -12.39
N SER A 1073 -19.99 1.11 -11.87
CA SER A 1073 -20.91 0.19 -12.51
C SER A 1073 -22.34 0.50 -12.04
N MET A 1074 -23.34 -0.21 -12.56
CA MET A 1074 -24.73 -0.08 -12.12
C MET A 1074 -25.01 -0.43 -10.65
N SER A 1075 -24.05 -1.04 -9.92
CA SER A 1075 -24.16 -1.28 -8.47
C SER A 1075 -23.56 -0.17 -7.60
N ASP A 1076 -22.83 0.80 -8.19
CA ASP A 1076 -22.27 1.96 -7.50
C ASP A 1076 -23.12 3.22 -7.76
N PRO A 1077 -23.74 3.84 -6.74
CA PRO A 1077 -24.42 5.13 -6.90
C PRO A 1077 -23.48 6.29 -7.29
N GLY A 1078 -22.17 6.16 -7.09
CA GLY A 1078 -21.16 7.12 -7.52
C GLY A 1078 -21.10 8.42 -6.70
N THR A 1079 -21.76 8.46 -5.52
CA THR A 1079 -21.90 9.66 -4.66
C THR A 1079 -21.24 9.54 -3.29
N THR A 1080 -20.52 8.45 -3.00
CA THR A 1080 -19.83 8.24 -1.71
C THR A 1080 -18.39 8.80 -1.68
N TYR A 1081 -17.81 9.03 -2.86
CA TYR A 1081 -16.41 9.44 -3.06
C TYR A 1081 -16.23 10.74 -3.87
N ARG A 1082 -17.33 11.33 -4.34
CA ARG A 1082 -17.40 12.59 -5.10
C ARG A 1082 -18.81 13.20 -4.97
N THR A 1083 -18.98 14.48 -5.26
CA THR A 1083 -20.27 15.16 -5.04
C THR A 1083 -21.18 15.14 -6.26
N ARG A 1084 -22.48 15.43 -6.09
CA ARG A 1084 -23.44 15.52 -7.21
C ARG A 1084 -23.21 16.78 -8.03
N GLU A 1085 -22.75 17.84 -7.38
CA GLU A 1085 -22.45 19.15 -7.92
C GLU A 1085 -21.23 19.08 -8.85
N GLU A 1086 -20.24 18.24 -8.55
CA GLU A 1086 -19.12 17.93 -9.43
C GLU A 1086 -19.60 17.29 -10.75
N ILE A 1087 -20.42 16.23 -10.64
CA ILE A 1087 -20.99 15.52 -11.80
C ILE A 1087 -21.89 16.45 -12.63
N GLN A 1088 -22.75 17.22 -11.97
CA GLN A 1088 -23.67 18.15 -12.62
C GLN A 1088 -22.91 19.27 -13.32
N ARG A 1089 -21.86 19.84 -12.70
CA ARG A 1089 -20.99 20.86 -13.32
C ARG A 1089 -20.32 20.30 -14.57
N MET A 1090 -19.68 19.13 -14.48
CA MET A 1090 -19.05 18.50 -15.64
C MET A 1090 -20.05 18.30 -16.79
N ARG A 1091 -21.27 17.84 -16.48
CA ARG A 1091 -22.33 17.70 -17.49
C ARG A 1091 -22.85 19.02 -18.04
N SER A 1092 -22.91 20.10 -17.24
CA SER A 1092 -23.48 21.38 -17.68
C SER A 1092 -22.49 22.30 -18.40
N THR A 1093 -21.18 22.11 -18.22
CA THR A 1093 -20.16 22.96 -18.85
C THR A 1093 -19.27 22.22 -19.87
N ASN A 1094 -19.07 20.90 -19.71
CA ASN A 1094 -18.02 20.17 -20.40
C ASN A 1094 -18.54 18.92 -21.15
N ASP A 1095 -19.84 18.77 -21.39
CA ASP A 1095 -20.38 17.58 -22.08
C ASP A 1095 -19.94 17.53 -23.56
N PRO A 1096 -19.45 16.37 -24.07
CA PRO A 1096 -18.84 16.29 -25.40
C PRO A 1096 -19.86 16.50 -26.54
N ILE A 1097 -21.12 16.10 -26.32
CA ILE A 1097 -22.21 16.25 -27.29
C ILE A 1097 -22.67 17.71 -27.30
N ALA A 1098 -22.76 18.35 -26.13
CA ALA A 1098 -23.06 19.78 -26.03
C ALA A 1098 -21.97 20.65 -26.66
N GLY A 1099 -20.69 20.34 -26.42
CA GLY A 1099 -19.54 21.05 -27.01
C GLY A 1099 -19.51 20.97 -28.53
N LEU A 1100 -19.68 19.77 -29.11
CA LEU A 1100 -19.77 19.64 -30.57
C LEU A 1100 -21.04 20.28 -31.15
N LYS A 1101 -22.20 20.18 -30.46
CA LYS A 1101 -23.42 20.90 -30.88
C LYS A 1101 -23.15 22.39 -30.98
N GLN A 1102 -22.50 22.99 -29.98
CA GLN A 1102 -22.22 24.41 -29.96
C GLN A 1102 -21.33 24.82 -31.15
N LYS A 1103 -20.23 24.09 -31.40
CA LYS A 1103 -19.37 24.29 -32.59
C LYS A 1103 -20.13 24.20 -33.91
N ILE A 1104 -20.97 23.16 -34.10
CA ILE A 1104 -21.74 22.95 -35.34
C ILE A 1104 -22.69 24.13 -35.64
N LEU A 1105 -23.30 24.72 -34.60
CA LEU A 1105 -24.19 25.87 -34.75
C LEU A 1105 -23.41 27.17 -34.94
N ASP A 1106 -22.36 27.40 -34.15
CA ASP A 1106 -21.56 28.64 -34.21
C ASP A 1106 -20.80 28.76 -35.55
N TRP A 1107 -20.36 27.63 -36.13
CA TRP A 1107 -19.70 27.54 -37.44
C TRP A 1107 -20.68 27.38 -38.62
N GLU A 1108 -21.99 27.45 -38.39
CA GLU A 1108 -23.04 27.34 -39.43
C GLU A 1108 -22.91 26.07 -40.32
N VAL A 1109 -22.48 24.96 -39.70
CA VAL A 1109 -22.32 23.64 -40.34
C VAL A 1109 -23.67 23.02 -40.71
N CYS A 1110 -24.71 23.29 -39.91
CA CYS A 1110 -26.12 23.15 -40.27
C CYS A 1110 -27.00 24.01 -39.34
N THR A 1111 -28.26 24.17 -39.70
CA THR A 1111 -29.27 24.82 -38.86
C THR A 1111 -29.58 24.03 -37.58
N GLU A 1112 -30.20 24.70 -36.60
CA GLU A 1112 -30.59 24.04 -35.34
C GLU A 1112 -31.64 22.94 -35.55
N ASP A 1113 -32.51 23.07 -36.56
CA ASP A 1113 -33.56 22.10 -36.85
C ASP A 1113 -33.04 20.87 -37.63
N GLU A 1114 -32.07 21.05 -38.52
CA GLU A 1114 -31.31 19.93 -39.10
C GLU A 1114 -30.55 19.16 -38.01
N LEU A 1115 -29.93 19.87 -37.06
CA LEU A 1115 -29.21 19.22 -35.96
C LEU A 1115 -30.16 18.47 -35.01
N LYS A 1116 -31.35 19.03 -34.72
CA LYS A 1116 -32.43 18.31 -34.02
C LYS A 1116 -32.89 17.07 -34.79
N ALA A 1117 -32.94 17.12 -36.12
CA ALA A 1117 -33.30 15.98 -36.96
C ALA A 1117 -32.21 14.88 -36.94
N ILE A 1118 -30.92 15.25 -36.95
CA ILE A 1118 -29.80 14.30 -36.78
C ILE A 1118 -29.85 13.64 -35.40
N ASP A 1119 -30.01 14.42 -34.33
CA ASP A 1119 -30.13 13.94 -32.95
C ASP A 1119 -31.33 12.98 -32.79
N LYS A 1120 -32.49 13.35 -33.34
CA LYS A 1120 -33.68 12.48 -33.37
C LYS A 1120 -33.43 11.19 -34.15
N LYS A 1121 -32.81 11.26 -35.34
CA LYS A 1121 -32.46 10.09 -36.18
C LYS A 1121 -31.52 9.13 -35.45
N ALA A 1122 -30.55 9.64 -34.68
CA ALA A 1122 -29.66 8.83 -33.86
C ALA A 1122 -30.44 8.11 -32.74
N ARG A 1123 -31.32 8.83 -32.04
CA ARG A 1123 -32.14 8.25 -30.96
C ARG A 1123 -33.16 7.22 -31.48
N ASP A 1124 -33.84 7.51 -32.59
CA ASP A 1124 -34.83 6.62 -33.18
C ASP A 1124 -34.19 5.31 -33.67
N ALA A 1125 -33.02 5.36 -34.32
CA ALA A 1125 -32.32 4.17 -34.81
C ALA A 1125 -31.93 3.24 -33.66
N VAL A 1126 -31.32 3.78 -32.60
CA VAL A 1126 -31.00 3.03 -31.37
C VAL A 1126 -32.26 2.46 -30.71
N ASP A 1127 -33.35 3.23 -30.66
CA ASP A 1127 -34.63 2.77 -30.08
C ASP A 1127 -35.34 1.68 -30.90
N VAL A 1128 -35.04 1.53 -32.20
CA VAL A 1128 -35.48 0.39 -33.01
C VAL A 1128 -34.65 -0.84 -32.68
N GLU A 1129 -33.33 -0.74 -32.74
CA GLU A 1129 -32.43 -1.87 -32.44
C GLU A 1129 -32.56 -2.38 -30.99
N VAL A 1130 -32.83 -1.49 -30.03
CA VAL A 1130 -33.13 -1.88 -28.64
C VAL A 1130 -34.41 -2.72 -28.57
N LYS A 1131 -35.45 -2.40 -29.35
CA LYS A 1131 -36.70 -3.19 -29.36
C LYS A 1131 -36.51 -4.55 -30.02
N GLU A 1132 -35.71 -4.61 -31.09
CA GLU A 1132 -35.31 -5.89 -31.69
C GLU A 1132 -34.58 -6.76 -30.65
N ALA A 1133 -33.62 -6.19 -29.92
CA ALA A 1133 -32.88 -6.91 -28.87
C ALA A 1133 -33.74 -7.35 -27.67
N GLU A 1134 -34.74 -6.57 -27.27
CA GLU A 1134 -35.69 -6.99 -26.23
C GLU A 1134 -36.57 -8.18 -26.69
N ALA A 1135 -36.83 -8.30 -27.99
CA ALA A 1135 -37.63 -9.36 -28.61
C ALA A 1135 -36.83 -10.63 -28.99
N MET A 1136 -35.49 -10.57 -29.07
CA MET A 1136 -34.62 -11.73 -29.34
C MET A 1136 -34.86 -12.89 -28.36
N THR A 1137 -34.67 -14.13 -28.80
CA THR A 1137 -34.79 -15.31 -27.93
C THR A 1137 -33.65 -15.43 -26.92
N ILE A 1138 -33.96 -16.00 -25.76
CA ILE A 1138 -32.97 -16.47 -24.78
C ILE A 1138 -32.36 -17.77 -25.36
N PRO A 1139 -31.04 -18.02 -25.23
CA PRO A 1139 -30.43 -19.28 -25.68
C PRO A 1139 -31.07 -20.49 -24.99
N ASP A 1140 -31.30 -21.57 -25.73
CA ASP A 1140 -31.85 -22.80 -25.16
C ASP A 1140 -30.88 -23.40 -24.14
N ALA A 1141 -31.40 -23.83 -23.00
CA ALA A 1141 -30.62 -24.37 -21.88
C ALA A 1141 -30.14 -25.82 -22.12
N THR A 1142 -29.49 -26.07 -23.26
CA THR A 1142 -28.99 -27.38 -23.70
C THR A 1142 -27.49 -27.54 -23.41
N PRO A 1143 -27.00 -28.77 -23.17
CA PRO A 1143 -25.56 -29.03 -23.09
C PRO A 1143 -24.80 -28.53 -24.33
N LYS A 1144 -25.36 -28.71 -25.52
CA LYS A 1144 -24.76 -28.26 -26.78
C LYS A 1144 -24.46 -26.76 -26.81
N ILE A 1145 -25.38 -25.92 -26.33
CA ILE A 1145 -25.18 -24.46 -26.26
C ILE A 1145 -24.29 -24.04 -25.07
N LEU A 1146 -24.18 -24.89 -24.04
CA LEU A 1146 -23.30 -24.67 -22.89
C LEU A 1146 -21.82 -25.01 -23.19
N PHE A 1147 -21.57 -26.05 -24.00
CA PHE A 1147 -20.21 -26.57 -24.26
C PHE A 1147 -19.63 -26.22 -25.64
N GLU A 1148 -20.41 -25.62 -26.54
CA GLU A 1148 -19.90 -25.02 -27.79
C GLU A 1148 -18.88 -23.89 -27.53
N ASP A 1149 -17.95 -23.72 -28.47
CA ASP A 1149 -16.92 -22.67 -28.48
C ASP A 1149 -15.93 -22.65 -27.28
N ILE A 1150 -15.88 -23.72 -26.46
CA ILE A 1150 -14.81 -23.92 -25.44
C ILE A 1150 -13.43 -24.11 -26.10
N TYR A 1151 -13.41 -24.80 -27.24
CA TYR A 1151 -12.24 -24.97 -28.09
C TYR A 1151 -12.51 -24.37 -29.48
N VAL A 1152 -11.45 -24.18 -30.27
CA VAL A 1152 -11.58 -23.80 -31.68
C VAL A 1152 -12.19 -24.96 -32.46
N ARG A 1153 -13.10 -24.67 -33.40
CA ARG A 1153 -13.84 -25.70 -34.15
C ARG A 1153 -12.90 -26.57 -34.98
N GLY A 1154 -12.99 -27.88 -34.78
CA GLY A 1154 -12.07 -28.89 -35.31
C GLY A 1154 -10.92 -29.27 -34.37
N SER A 1155 -10.79 -28.63 -33.20
CA SER A 1155 -9.80 -28.96 -32.17
C SER A 1155 -10.43 -29.40 -30.83
N GLU A 1156 -11.71 -29.74 -30.82
CA GLU A 1156 -12.40 -30.27 -29.65
C GLU A 1156 -11.89 -31.68 -29.29
N PRO A 1157 -11.76 -32.02 -27.99
CA PRO A 1157 -11.63 -33.41 -27.57
C PRO A 1157 -12.92 -34.18 -27.88
N ASP A 1158 -12.91 -35.52 -27.83
CA ASP A 1158 -14.12 -36.31 -28.09
C ASP A 1158 -15.24 -36.03 -27.07
N PHE A 1159 -14.88 -35.67 -25.83
CA PHE A 1159 -15.82 -35.31 -24.76
C PHE A 1159 -15.27 -34.27 -23.76
N VAL A 1160 -16.19 -33.65 -23.02
CA VAL A 1160 -15.93 -32.88 -21.79
C VAL A 1160 -16.89 -33.30 -20.68
N ARG A 1161 -16.43 -33.23 -19.42
CA ARG A 1161 -17.26 -33.46 -18.24
C ARG A 1161 -18.32 -32.36 -18.12
N GLY A 1162 -19.53 -32.76 -17.76
CA GLY A 1162 -20.68 -31.89 -17.55
C GLY A 1162 -20.69 -31.17 -16.20
N ARG A 1163 -21.87 -30.73 -15.81
CA ARG A 1163 -22.15 -30.03 -14.54
C ARG A 1163 -22.09 -31.00 -13.36
N THR A 1164 -22.58 -32.21 -13.57
CA THR A 1164 -22.35 -33.38 -12.71
C THR A 1164 -21.24 -34.25 -13.30
N PRO A 1165 -20.74 -35.26 -12.58
CA PRO A 1165 -19.70 -36.16 -13.10
C PRO A 1165 -20.23 -37.18 -14.11
N ASP A 1166 -21.47 -37.60 -13.90
CA ASP A 1166 -22.19 -38.61 -14.68
C ASP A 1166 -22.76 -38.00 -15.98
N GLU A 1167 -22.93 -36.67 -15.99
CA GLU A 1167 -23.11 -35.90 -17.22
C GLU A 1167 -21.76 -35.80 -17.95
N THR A 1168 -21.66 -36.40 -19.13
CA THR A 1168 -20.53 -36.21 -20.05
C THR A 1168 -21.09 -35.76 -21.39
N TYR A 1169 -20.59 -34.63 -21.90
CA TYR A 1169 -20.99 -34.09 -23.20
C TYR A 1169 -19.96 -34.50 -24.25
N TYR A 1170 -20.43 -35.14 -25.32
CA TYR A 1170 -19.61 -35.57 -26.46
C TYR A 1170 -19.73 -34.53 -27.57
N TYR A 1171 -18.60 -34.14 -28.18
CA TYR A 1171 -18.61 -33.20 -29.31
C TYR A 1171 -18.99 -33.87 -30.64
N LYS A 1172 -18.90 -35.20 -30.69
CA LYS A 1172 -19.29 -36.06 -31.80
C LYS A 1172 -20.39 -37.00 -31.29
N GLU A 1173 -21.60 -36.81 -31.79
CA GLU A 1173 -22.72 -37.76 -31.71
C GLU A 1173 -22.92 -38.41 -33.09
#